data_AF-A0A8B5X029-F1
#
_entry.id   AF-A0A8B5X029-F1
#
_cell.length_a   1.000
_cell.length_b   1.000
_cell.length_c   1.000
_cell.angle_alpha   90.00
_cell.angle_beta   90.00
_cell.angle_gamma   90.00
#
_symmetry.space_group_name_H-M   'P 1'
#
loop_
_entity.id
_entity.type
_entity.pdbx_description
1 polymer ?
#
loop_
_entity_poly.entity_id
_entity_poly.type
_entity_poly.pdbx_seq_one_letter_code
_entity_poly.pdbx_strand_id
1 'polypeptide(L)'
;MSQEQRFFGGEIKMSDKNSDPLEDVEYAGISEDEKTEIRGHIEKVATENKIDVSGDAFSLKSFRAGALFPLLVNIGAIVSVAVVVLVLAALFRQDERVVTGRTGEIASVEGRLIQELRRESQAQLFEKERQIATVQKRLDEIERERLALAASIDERIQQREQELRAELERELEEERARLLREGLGDDEIENLMRVFEAERTAYYEQQIAQYRAELEAERLAVEQNLDQLRAEYNGQLEALREERLRLAEEFREREVTLRAQLEQRTRILDRARTEAIENLASAQEELAQLSRRQELAGSIQNQIIGQIGQIRSAVSSEQYGLARSRIESLRSFLNEDRVLAIPEIARRREMDLFLLDSLEAVIELEMAADGEVLSLSDELGILARIRSTTAEARSATDAELATERYRTALSQLPELSEAYAFVWDRDAEMITAVRDAEIAEQRESARQAVIAALDAATTLIDEGRYGAAFTAYRDVLATLPATSDVADPIVGGAARTGFSLSRYVVTGEPVDGMGVIADTADVSLGDERARFEAMLADTAATAAAEQRSRLEAERAELVRERDELTRELDETRGALAEDRSEAIGAVADELEETYRSQLSEREAQISEQESRIAELSSRSDELEQRIVALDAEVARLAEFERITEAAVESYTRYVTEEDRAFASGRDAEALFEARFQLDTFLVSDAVRRLFPELGDRIRVYDQAFEDAGREVAFLDVLEIISIAAEFPTPEQRVSFLQSETGAVNDAVFRELLEELTVLVQQ
;
A
#
# COMPACT_ATOMS: atom_id res chain seq x y z
N MET A 1 57.10 19.91 24.52
CA MET A 1 57.24 19.80 25.98
C MET A 1 56.73 18.41 26.35
N SER A 2 57.62 17.42 26.31
CA SER A 2 58.34 16.85 27.48
C SER A 2 57.45 15.81 28.18
N GLN A 3 57.60 14.51 27.89
CA GLN A 3 58.56 13.54 28.49
C GLN A 3 58.34 13.25 29.99
N GLU A 4 58.18 11.95 30.29
CA GLU A 4 58.74 11.11 31.39
C GLU A 4 57.71 10.01 31.69
N GLN A 5 57.87 8.69 31.46
CA GLN A 5 58.94 7.70 31.72
C GLN A 5 59.43 7.59 33.18
N ARG A 6 59.08 6.45 33.82
CA ARG A 6 59.84 5.61 34.80
C ARG A 6 58.91 4.43 35.22
N PHE A 7 59.16 3.13 34.92
CA PHE A 7 60.06 2.14 35.56
C PHE A 7 59.94 2.12 37.11
N PHE A 8 59.75 1.02 37.87
CA PHE A 8 60.34 -0.34 37.84
C PHE A 8 59.59 -1.31 38.83
N GLY A 9 59.63 -2.63 38.57
CA GLY A 9 59.58 -3.74 39.56
C GLY A 9 58.19 -4.19 40.05
N GLY A 10 57.81 -5.46 40.16
CA GLY A 10 58.49 -6.75 40.05
C GLY A 10 57.85 -7.69 41.07
N GLU A 11 57.30 -8.84 40.66
CA GLU A 11 57.32 -10.12 41.39
C GLU A 11 56.54 -11.19 40.61
N ILE A 12 57.25 -12.26 40.25
CA ILE A 12 56.65 -13.52 39.82
C ILE A 12 56.43 -14.35 41.07
N LYS A 13 55.19 -14.73 41.35
CA LYS A 13 54.85 -15.90 42.19
C LYS A 13 53.98 -16.85 41.38
N MET A 14 54.55 -18.00 41.05
CA MET A 14 53.78 -19.23 40.81
C MET A 14 53.26 -19.73 42.16
N SER A 15 51.96 -20.02 42.29
CA SER A 15 51.47 -21.10 43.15
C SER A 15 50.03 -21.49 42.78
N ASP A 16 49.83 -22.79 42.77
CA ASP A 16 48.60 -23.59 42.77
C ASP A 16 47.63 -23.57 41.58
N LYS A 17 47.76 -24.65 40.80
CA LYS A 17 46.66 -25.28 40.06
C LYS A 17 45.91 -26.22 41.01
N ASN A 18 44.72 -25.82 41.44
CA ASN A 18 43.57 -26.69 41.67
C ASN A 18 42.40 -25.81 42.13
N SER A 19 41.55 -25.40 41.19
CA SER A 19 40.21 -24.89 41.47
C SER A 19 39.31 -25.21 40.29
N ASP A 20 38.24 -25.93 40.62
CA ASP A 20 37.11 -26.37 39.82
C ASP A 20 36.45 -25.20 39.04
N PRO A 21 36.16 -25.30 37.73
CA PRO A 21 35.71 -24.15 36.95
C PRO A 21 34.18 -23.93 36.96
N LEU A 22 33.46 -24.31 38.03
CA LEU A 22 32.00 -24.22 38.05
C LEU A 22 31.36 -23.56 39.30
N GLU A 23 32.14 -22.90 40.15
CA GLU A 23 31.59 -21.99 41.16
C GLU A 23 31.89 -20.55 40.77
N ASP A 24 30.84 -19.84 40.37
CA ASP A 24 30.68 -18.39 40.15
C ASP A 24 30.29 -18.00 38.70
N VAL A 25 29.05 -18.34 38.34
CA VAL A 25 28.28 -17.56 37.37
C VAL A 25 27.01 -17.06 38.04
N GLU A 26 27.09 -15.83 38.51
CA GLU A 26 25.99 -15.03 39.05
C GLU A 26 25.02 -14.70 37.90
N TYR A 27 23.97 -15.51 37.73
CA TYR A 27 22.87 -15.20 36.81
C TYR A 27 22.01 -14.07 37.41
N ALA A 28 22.14 -12.88 36.83
CA ALA A 28 21.20 -11.79 37.04
C ALA A 28 19.81 -12.19 36.48
N GLY A 29 18.78 -12.17 37.33
CA GLY A 29 17.41 -11.90 36.90
C GLY A 29 16.30 -12.88 37.31
N ILE A 30 16.59 -14.03 37.92
CA ILE A 30 15.53 -15.00 38.30
C ILE A 30 15.35 -14.97 39.82
N SER A 31 14.13 -14.65 40.28
CA SER A 31 13.84 -14.63 41.72
C SER A 31 13.88 -16.04 42.32
N GLU A 32 14.19 -16.17 43.62
CA GLU A 32 14.23 -17.50 44.28
C GLU A 32 12.87 -18.22 44.24
N ASP A 33 11.76 -17.50 44.16
CA ASP A 33 10.42 -18.07 43.99
C ASP A 33 10.27 -18.73 42.60
N GLU A 34 10.83 -18.10 41.57
CA GLU A 34 10.79 -18.54 40.17
C GLU A 34 11.70 -19.76 39.94
N LYS A 35 12.83 -19.85 40.66
CA LYS A 35 13.66 -21.09 40.67
C LYS A 35 12.94 -22.28 41.30
N THR A 36 12.10 -22.02 42.29
CA THR A 36 11.33 -23.06 42.98
C THR A 36 10.17 -23.56 42.11
N GLU A 37 9.53 -22.66 41.37
CA GLU A 37 8.50 -22.98 40.37
C GLU A 37 9.06 -23.75 39.17
N ILE A 38 10.24 -23.37 38.68
CA ILE A 38 10.93 -24.06 37.57
C ILE A 38 11.32 -25.48 37.99
N ARG A 39 11.80 -25.72 39.22
CA ARG A 39 12.05 -27.09 39.71
C ARG A 39 10.77 -27.92 39.75
N GLY A 40 9.65 -27.33 40.21
CA GLY A 40 8.35 -28.01 40.22
C GLY A 40 7.88 -28.40 38.80
N HIS A 41 8.13 -27.56 37.80
CA HIS A 41 7.82 -27.88 36.40
C HIS A 41 8.75 -28.96 35.82
N ILE A 42 10.03 -28.95 36.16
CA ILE A 42 10.99 -29.98 35.71
C ILE A 42 10.63 -31.36 36.29
N GLU A 43 10.27 -31.44 37.57
CA GLU A 43 9.85 -32.69 38.21
C GLU A 43 8.53 -33.21 37.62
N LYS A 44 7.58 -32.31 37.33
CA LYS A 44 6.30 -32.69 36.70
C LYS A 44 6.51 -33.26 35.28
N VAL A 45 7.35 -32.61 34.46
CA VAL A 45 7.65 -33.06 33.10
C VAL A 45 8.50 -34.34 33.07
N ALA A 46 9.37 -34.54 34.07
CA ALA A 46 10.15 -35.77 34.23
C ALA A 46 9.29 -36.96 34.68
N THR A 47 8.22 -36.70 35.45
CA THR A 47 7.28 -37.76 35.89
C THR A 47 6.24 -38.11 34.80
N GLU A 48 5.85 -37.14 33.97
CA GLU A 48 4.88 -37.35 32.86
C GLU A 48 5.49 -38.02 31.61
N ASN A 49 6.82 -38.08 31.46
CA ASN A 49 7.51 -38.67 30.29
C ASN A 49 8.31 -39.95 30.57
N LYS A 50 7.93 -40.72 31.60
CA LYS A 50 8.57 -42.01 31.86
C LYS A 50 8.11 -43.05 30.83
N ILE A 51 8.87 -43.16 29.73
CA ILE A 51 8.73 -44.25 28.75
C ILE A 51 9.34 -45.51 29.39
N ASP A 52 8.51 -46.49 29.71
CA ASP A 52 8.97 -47.83 30.07
C ASP A 52 9.60 -48.48 28.84
N VAL A 53 10.92 -48.73 28.92
CA VAL A 53 11.67 -49.43 27.89
C VAL A 53 11.61 -50.93 28.21
N SER A 54 10.70 -51.65 27.55
CA SER A 54 10.67 -53.12 27.50
C SER A 54 11.45 -53.64 26.29
N GLY A 55 12.20 -54.73 26.50
CA GLY A 55 13.34 -55.15 25.67
C GLY A 55 13.04 -56.06 24.48
N ASP A 56 12.05 -55.75 23.63
CA ASP A 56 11.76 -56.57 22.41
C ASP A 56 11.81 -55.80 21.08
N ALA A 57 12.28 -54.55 21.06
CA ALA A 57 12.20 -53.68 19.87
C ALA A 57 13.33 -53.83 18.83
N PHE A 58 14.14 -54.89 18.84
CA PHE A 58 15.23 -55.07 17.86
C PHE A 58 15.11 -56.37 17.06
N SER A 59 14.24 -56.39 16.04
CA SER A 59 14.43 -57.28 14.89
C SER A 59 14.09 -56.61 13.57
N LEU A 60 15.13 -56.11 12.88
CA LEU A 60 15.03 -55.48 11.56
C LEU A 60 15.26 -56.53 10.48
N LYS A 61 14.18 -56.97 9.83
CA LYS A 61 14.20 -57.91 8.71
C LYS A 61 14.39 -57.14 7.39
N SER A 62 15.60 -57.15 6.84
CA SER A 62 15.92 -56.47 5.58
C SER A 62 15.37 -57.22 4.35
N PHE A 63 14.54 -56.56 3.53
CA PHE A 63 14.18 -57.03 2.18
C PHE A 63 14.97 -56.27 1.11
N ARG A 64 15.77 -57.00 0.31
CA ARG A 64 16.28 -56.58 -1.01
C ARG A 64 15.10 -56.57 -2.02
N ALA A 65 15.07 -55.81 -3.11
CA ALA A 65 16.15 -55.56 -4.07
C ALA A 65 16.13 -54.15 -4.71
N GLY A 66 17.35 -53.64 -4.95
CA GLY A 66 17.62 -52.34 -5.56
C GLY A 66 17.41 -52.34 -7.08
N ALA A 67 16.42 -51.56 -7.51
CA ALA A 67 16.29 -51.03 -8.87
C ALA A 67 15.36 -49.80 -8.95
N LEU A 68 14.48 -49.58 -7.96
CA LEU A 68 13.48 -48.50 -7.99
C LEU A 68 14.02 -47.12 -7.60
N PHE A 69 15.03 -47.05 -6.72
CA PHE A 69 15.57 -45.77 -6.24
C PHE A 69 16.27 -44.94 -7.33
N PRO A 70 17.13 -45.51 -8.22
CA PRO A 70 17.74 -44.74 -9.31
C PRO A 70 16.72 -44.27 -10.35
N LEU A 71 15.62 -45.01 -10.56
CA LEU A 71 14.59 -44.65 -11.52
C LEU A 71 13.78 -43.44 -11.04
N LEU A 72 13.42 -43.39 -9.75
CA LEU A 72 12.72 -42.27 -9.15
C LEU A 72 13.56 -40.98 -9.16
N VAL A 73 14.87 -41.11 -8.93
CA VAL A 73 15.81 -39.97 -9.00
C VAL A 73 15.89 -39.40 -10.42
N ASN A 74 15.97 -40.25 -11.45
CA ASN A 74 16.01 -39.80 -12.84
C ASN A 74 14.69 -39.17 -13.31
N ILE A 75 13.54 -39.70 -12.88
CA ILE A 75 12.23 -39.10 -13.16
C ILE A 75 12.11 -37.74 -12.47
N GLY A 76 12.55 -37.62 -11.21
CA GLY A 76 12.60 -36.36 -10.48
C GLY A 76 13.48 -35.32 -11.16
N ALA A 77 14.64 -35.72 -11.68
CA ALA A 77 15.54 -34.83 -12.43
C ALA A 77 14.88 -34.30 -13.72
N ILE A 78 14.22 -35.15 -14.50
CA ILE A 78 13.53 -34.76 -15.74
C ILE A 78 12.37 -33.78 -15.44
N VAL A 79 11.61 -34.03 -14.38
CA VAL A 79 10.52 -33.14 -13.95
C VAL A 79 11.08 -31.79 -13.48
N SER A 80 12.19 -31.78 -12.74
CA SER A 80 12.83 -30.53 -12.29
C SER A 80 13.31 -29.66 -13.45
N VAL A 81 13.90 -30.27 -14.49
CA VAL A 81 14.34 -29.55 -15.70
C VAL A 81 13.15 -29.03 -16.49
N ALA A 82 12.07 -29.81 -16.61
CA ALA A 82 10.84 -29.37 -17.28
C ALA A 82 10.18 -28.17 -16.55
N VAL A 83 10.18 -28.18 -15.21
CA VAL A 83 9.68 -27.08 -14.38
C VAL A 83 10.56 -25.84 -14.54
N VAL A 84 11.89 -25.98 -14.51
CA VAL A 84 12.83 -24.86 -14.72
C VAL A 84 12.67 -24.25 -16.12
N VAL A 85 12.49 -25.07 -17.16
CA VAL A 85 12.25 -24.59 -18.53
C VAL A 85 10.89 -23.89 -18.65
N LEU A 86 9.84 -24.38 -17.97
CA LEU A 86 8.53 -23.72 -17.92
C LEU A 86 8.57 -22.39 -17.18
N VAL A 87 9.31 -22.30 -16.08
CA VAL A 87 9.51 -21.06 -15.31
C VAL A 87 10.32 -20.05 -16.13
N LEU A 88 11.39 -20.48 -16.81
CA LEU A 88 12.15 -19.62 -17.73
C LEU A 88 11.31 -19.16 -18.92
N ALA A 89 10.50 -20.04 -19.52
CA ALA A 89 9.61 -19.69 -20.63
C ALA A 89 8.46 -18.76 -20.21
N ALA A 90 8.04 -18.80 -18.94
CA ALA A 90 7.07 -17.86 -18.38
C ALA A 90 7.70 -16.50 -18.10
N LEU A 91 8.94 -16.47 -17.58
CA LEU A 91 9.69 -15.24 -17.33
C LEU A 91 10.05 -14.50 -18.62
N PHE A 92 10.51 -15.20 -19.66
CA PHE A 92 10.85 -14.57 -20.94
C PHE A 92 9.63 -14.08 -21.75
N ARG A 93 8.42 -14.59 -21.48
CA ARG A 93 7.18 -14.02 -22.05
C ARG A 93 6.71 -12.77 -21.32
N GLN A 94 7.25 -12.49 -20.13
CA GLN A 94 6.91 -11.32 -19.34
C GLN A 94 7.71 -10.08 -19.80
N ASP A 95 8.92 -10.27 -20.33
CA ASP A 95 9.79 -9.17 -20.79
C ASP A 95 9.47 -8.66 -22.21
N GLU A 96 8.88 -9.49 -23.08
CA GLU A 96 8.50 -9.05 -24.44
C GLU A 96 7.29 -8.10 -24.46
N ARG A 97 6.53 -8.00 -23.37
CA ARG A 97 5.42 -7.04 -23.23
C ARG A 97 5.86 -5.67 -22.70
N VAL A 98 7.06 -5.55 -22.15
CA VAL A 98 7.54 -4.31 -21.51
C VAL A 98 8.29 -3.39 -22.51
N VAL A 99 8.74 -3.90 -23.65
CA VAL A 99 9.55 -3.10 -24.60
C VAL A 99 8.74 -2.43 -25.73
N THR A 100 7.46 -2.81 -25.95
CA THR A 100 6.64 -2.24 -27.03
C THR A 100 5.48 -1.32 -26.58
N GLY A 101 5.41 -0.99 -25.29
CA GLY A 101 4.27 -0.27 -24.69
C GLY A 101 4.60 1.08 -24.03
N ARG A 102 5.67 1.78 -24.45
CA ARG A 102 6.13 3.02 -23.77
C ARG A 102 5.30 4.30 -24.07
N THR A 103 4.01 4.14 -24.30
CA THR A 103 3.02 5.22 -24.38
C THR A 103 1.69 4.69 -23.84
N GLY A 104 1.47 4.80 -22.53
CA GLY A 104 0.18 4.48 -21.91
C GLY A 104 0.19 3.99 -20.45
N GLU A 105 1.34 3.86 -19.80
CA GLU A 105 1.40 3.47 -18.38
C GLU A 105 1.16 4.66 -17.45
N ILE A 106 -0.11 5.02 -17.29
CA ILE A 106 -0.62 5.36 -15.96
C ILE A 106 -1.27 4.07 -15.48
N ALA A 107 -0.52 3.23 -14.77
CA ALA A 107 -1.09 2.15 -13.98
C ALA A 107 -2.02 2.81 -12.95
N SER A 108 -3.31 2.88 -13.26
CA SER A 108 -4.28 3.54 -12.39
C SER A 108 -4.25 2.87 -11.01
N VAL A 109 -4.38 3.69 -9.97
CA VAL A 109 -4.41 3.25 -8.57
C VAL A 109 -5.47 2.16 -8.36
N GLU A 110 -6.58 2.22 -9.09
CA GLU A 110 -7.63 1.19 -9.03
C GLU A 110 -7.24 -0.14 -9.70
N GLY A 111 -6.39 -0.14 -10.74
CA GLY A 111 -5.85 -1.37 -11.31
C GLY A 111 -4.95 -2.12 -10.32
N ARG A 112 -4.16 -1.37 -9.53
CA ARG A 112 -3.38 -1.94 -8.42
C ARG A 112 -4.29 -2.47 -7.30
N LEU A 113 -5.39 -1.78 -7.02
CA LEU A 113 -6.35 -2.22 -6.01
C LEU A 113 -6.99 -3.57 -6.36
N ILE A 114 -7.37 -3.81 -7.62
CA ILE A 114 -7.88 -5.13 -8.05
C ILE A 114 -6.81 -6.21 -7.89
N GLN A 115 -5.56 -5.90 -8.23
CA GLN A 115 -4.47 -6.86 -8.11
C GLN A 115 -4.18 -7.21 -6.65
N GLU A 116 -4.21 -6.22 -5.76
CA GLU A 116 -4.03 -6.43 -4.32
C GLU A 116 -5.21 -7.21 -3.73
N LEU A 117 -6.46 -6.86 -4.10
CA LEU A 117 -7.65 -7.63 -3.68
C LEU A 117 -7.54 -9.10 -4.12
N ARG A 118 -7.05 -9.35 -5.34
CA ARG A 118 -6.83 -10.73 -5.81
C ARG A 118 -5.75 -11.43 -5.00
N ARG A 119 -4.66 -10.75 -4.66
CA ARG A 119 -3.59 -11.30 -3.81
C ARG A 119 -4.10 -11.62 -2.41
N GLU A 120 -4.83 -10.70 -1.80
CA GLU A 120 -5.48 -10.86 -0.50
C GLU A 120 -6.46 -12.04 -0.52
N SER A 121 -7.31 -12.13 -1.55
CA SER A 121 -8.24 -13.24 -1.72
C SER A 121 -7.54 -14.60 -1.79
N GLN A 122 -6.41 -14.67 -2.49
CA GLN A 122 -5.64 -15.89 -2.63
C GLN A 122 -4.99 -16.29 -1.30
N ALA A 123 -4.48 -15.32 -0.55
CA ALA A 123 -3.89 -15.54 0.76
C ALA A 123 -4.94 -16.08 1.75
N GLN A 124 -6.11 -15.44 1.86
CA GLN A 124 -7.15 -15.87 2.79
C GLN A 124 -7.78 -17.21 2.39
N LEU A 125 -8.02 -17.44 1.09
CA LEU A 125 -8.50 -18.75 0.61
C LEU A 125 -7.48 -19.86 0.87
N PHE A 126 -6.18 -19.57 0.72
CA PHE A 126 -5.11 -20.52 1.02
C PHE A 126 -5.02 -20.82 2.52
N GLU A 127 -5.19 -19.81 3.38
CA GLU A 127 -5.25 -20.01 4.83
C GLU A 127 -6.43 -20.92 5.23
N LYS A 128 -7.61 -20.67 4.66
CA LYS A 128 -8.79 -21.54 4.86
C LYS A 128 -8.56 -22.97 4.37
N GLU A 129 -7.88 -23.13 3.23
CA GLU A 129 -7.52 -24.46 2.71
C GLU A 129 -6.55 -25.19 3.65
N ARG A 130 -5.59 -24.47 4.25
CA ARG A 130 -4.68 -25.03 5.25
C ARG A 130 -5.41 -25.47 6.53
N GLN A 131 -6.40 -24.69 6.97
CA GLN A 131 -7.25 -25.05 8.10
C GLN A 131 -8.06 -26.32 7.79
N ILE A 132 -8.66 -26.41 6.61
CA ILE A 132 -9.37 -27.60 6.11
C ILE A 132 -8.45 -28.83 6.10
N ALA A 133 -7.24 -28.70 5.54
CA ALA A 133 -6.28 -29.79 5.49
C ALA A 133 -5.84 -30.26 6.89
N THR A 134 -5.75 -29.33 7.86
CA THR A 134 -5.43 -29.66 9.25
C THR A 134 -6.54 -30.47 9.89
N VAL A 135 -7.81 -30.09 9.71
CA VAL A 135 -8.97 -30.85 10.22
C VAL A 135 -9.07 -32.22 9.56
N GLN A 136 -8.83 -32.31 8.24
CA GLN A 136 -8.81 -33.59 7.53
C GLN A 136 -7.72 -34.53 8.08
N LYS A 137 -6.53 -34.00 8.36
CA LYS A 137 -5.46 -34.78 8.98
C LYS A 137 -5.85 -35.31 10.36
N ARG A 138 -6.55 -34.50 11.17
CA ARG A 138 -7.07 -34.95 12.48
C ARG A 138 -8.11 -36.06 12.33
N LEU A 139 -8.99 -35.98 11.34
CA LEU A 139 -9.94 -37.07 11.04
C LEU A 139 -9.22 -38.36 10.63
N ASP A 140 -8.15 -38.27 9.83
CA ASP A 140 -7.33 -39.43 9.44
C ASP A 140 -6.51 -40.00 10.61
N GLU A 141 -6.13 -39.17 11.59
CA GLU A 141 -5.51 -39.60 12.85
C GLU A 141 -6.50 -40.39 13.72
N ILE A 142 -7.73 -39.88 13.89
CA ILE A 142 -8.80 -40.56 14.64
C ILE A 142 -9.12 -41.93 14.06
N GLU A 143 -9.20 -42.05 12.73
CA GLU A 143 -9.47 -43.34 12.08
C GLU A 143 -8.32 -44.34 12.30
N ARG A 144 -7.06 -43.86 12.30
CA ARG A 144 -5.89 -44.69 12.62
C ARG A 144 -5.85 -45.10 14.09
N GLU A 145 -6.19 -44.20 15.01
CA GLU A 145 -6.30 -44.50 16.44
C GLU A 145 -7.35 -45.58 16.71
N ARG A 146 -8.50 -45.50 16.03
CA ARG A 146 -9.54 -46.54 16.12
C ARG A 146 -9.04 -47.91 15.66
N LEU A 147 -8.32 -47.98 14.54
CA LEU A 147 -7.74 -49.23 14.05
C LEU A 147 -6.65 -49.77 14.98
N ALA A 148 -5.80 -48.87 15.52
CA ALA A 148 -4.76 -49.23 16.48
C ALA A 148 -5.34 -49.75 17.80
N LEU A 149 -6.42 -49.12 18.29
CA LEU A 149 -7.13 -49.56 19.49
C LEU A 149 -7.63 -51.00 19.34
N ALA A 150 -8.30 -51.31 18.23
CA ALA A 150 -8.79 -52.66 17.96
C ALA A 150 -7.66 -53.70 17.98
N ALA A 151 -6.55 -53.41 17.28
CA ALA A 151 -5.39 -54.30 17.26
C ALA A 151 -4.74 -54.47 18.65
N SER A 152 -4.63 -53.38 19.43
CA SER A 152 -4.02 -53.41 20.77
C SER A 152 -4.84 -54.24 21.77
N ILE A 153 -6.18 -54.22 21.66
CA ILE A 153 -7.05 -54.99 22.55
C ILE A 153 -6.95 -56.49 22.23
N ASP A 154 -6.95 -56.85 20.95
CA ASP A 154 -6.75 -58.24 20.53
C ASP A 154 -5.40 -58.78 21.02
N GLU A 155 -4.34 -57.97 20.97
CA GLU A 155 -3.03 -58.33 21.49
C GLU A 155 -3.03 -58.52 23.02
N ARG A 156 -3.64 -57.60 23.78
CA ARG A 156 -3.76 -57.72 25.25
C ARG A 156 -4.54 -58.98 25.66
N ILE A 157 -5.60 -59.33 24.94
CA ILE A 157 -6.36 -60.57 25.17
C ILE A 157 -5.48 -61.79 24.91
N GLN A 158 -4.74 -61.81 23.80
CA GLN A 158 -3.84 -62.93 23.47
C GLN A 158 -2.71 -63.09 24.48
N GLN A 159 -2.09 -61.99 24.91
CA GLN A 159 -1.05 -62.01 25.95
C GLN A 159 -1.61 -62.57 27.26
N ARG A 160 -2.77 -62.07 27.71
CA ARG A 160 -3.39 -62.56 28.95
C ARG A 160 -3.79 -64.04 28.86
N GLU A 161 -4.28 -64.48 27.71
CA GLU A 161 -4.61 -65.88 27.46
C GLU A 161 -3.35 -66.77 27.49
N GLN A 162 -2.22 -66.31 26.96
CA GLN A 162 -0.94 -67.03 27.05
C GLN A 162 -0.41 -67.10 28.48
N GLU A 163 -0.48 -65.99 29.24
CA GLU A 163 -0.09 -65.95 30.66
C GLU A 163 -0.87 -66.96 31.50
N LEU A 164 -2.20 -66.95 31.37
CA LEU A 164 -3.07 -67.85 32.15
C LEU A 164 -2.90 -69.32 31.76
N ARG A 165 -2.59 -69.61 30.49
CA ARG A 165 -2.22 -70.97 30.06
C ARG A 165 -0.90 -71.42 30.69
N ALA A 166 0.11 -70.57 30.71
CA ALA A 166 1.38 -70.88 31.35
C ALA A 166 1.25 -71.05 32.88
N GLU A 167 0.37 -70.26 33.53
CA GLU A 167 0.02 -70.44 34.95
C GLU A 167 -0.68 -71.78 35.19
N LEU A 168 -1.65 -72.16 34.36
CA LEU A 168 -2.33 -73.46 34.44
C LEU A 168 -1.34 -74.62 34.31
N GLU A 169 -0.43 -74.58 33.33
CA GLU A 169 0.59 -75.62 33.15
C GLU A 169 1.48 -75.76 34.39
N ARG A 170 1.91 -74.66 35.02
CA ARG A 170 2.68 -74.70 36.27
C ARG A 170 1.88 -75.29 37.43
N GLU A 171 0.62 -74.86 37.62
CA GLU A 171 -0.23 -75.39 38.69
C GLU A 171 -0.48 -76.90 38.53
N LEU A 172 -0.61 -77.38 37.28
CA LEU A 172 -0.75 -78.81 36.98
C LEU A 172 0.53 -79.60 37.30
N GLU A 173 1.71 -79.06 36.97
CA GLU A 173 2.99 -79.70 37.31
C GLU A 173 3.23 -79.76 38.82
N GLU A 174 2.92 -78.69 39.54
CA GLU A 174 3.05 -78.61 40.99
C GLU A 174 2.13 -79.60 41.71
N GLU A 175 0.86 -79.68 41.28
CA GLU A 175 -0.10 -80.62 41.88
C GLU A 175 0.28 -82.07 41.55
N ARG A 176 0.74 -82.36 40.33
CA ARG A 176 1.26 -83.68 39.97
C ARG A 176 2.45 -84.07 40.85
N ALA A 177 3.40 -83.15 41.08
CA ALA A 177 4.54 -83.38 41.95
C ALA A 177 4.15 -83.55 43.43
N ARG A 178 3.05 -82.91 43.88
CA ARG A 178 2.49 -83.10 45.22
C ARG A 178 1.84 -84.48 45.37
N LEU A 179 0.99 -84.89 44.43
CA LEU A 179 0.32 -86.19 44.46
C LEU A 179 1.32 -87.36 44.40
N LEU A 180 2.42 -87.21 43.65
CA LEU A 180 3.52 -88.17 43.63
C LEU A 180 4.24 -88.29 45.00
N ARG A 181 4.41 -87.17 45.72
CA ARG A 181 5.01 -87.16 47.07
C ARG A 181 4.10 -87.79 48.13
N GLU A 182 2.79 -87.70 47.95
CA GLU A 182 1.79 -88.31 48.84
C GLU A 182 1.66 -89.84 48.65
N GLY A 183 2.30 -90.41 47.61
CA GLY A 183 2.43 -91.86 47.41
C GLY A 183 1.19 -92.55 46.84
N LEU A 184 0.33 -91.80 46.15
CA LEU A 184 -0.88 -92.30 45.48
C LEU A 184 -0.51 -93.20 44.29
N GLY A 185 -1.36 -94.17 43.96
CA GLY A 185 -1.17 -95.03 42.78
C GLY A 185 -1.45 -94.26 41.48
N ASP A 186 -0.77 -94.63 40.38
CA ASP A 186 -0.84 -93.91 39.09
C ASP A 186 -2.27 -93.68 38.59
N ASP A 187 -3.17 -94.67 38.72
CA ASP A 187 -4.57 -94.57 38.30
C ASP A 187 -5.40 -93.57 39.15
N GLU A 188 -5.06 -93.42 40.43
CA GLU A 188 -5.71 -92.46 41.33
C GLU A 188 -5.20 -91.03 41.05
N ILE A 189 -3.89 -90.88 40.78
CA ILE A 189 -3.28 -89.61 40.38
C ILE A 189 -3.92 -89.09 39.09
N GLU A 190 -4.09 -89.94 38.07
CA GLU A 190 -4.66 -89.50 36.80
C GLU A 190 -6.11 -89.02 36.92
N ASN A 191 -6.92 -89.69 37.75
CA ASN A 191 -8.30 -89.27 38.00
C ASN A 191 -8.39 -87.95 38.79
N LEU A 192 -7.54 -87.77 39.82
CA LEU A 192 -7.48 -86.52 40.57
C LEU A 192 -6.97 -85.36 39.71
N MET A 193 -5.94 -85.60 38.90
CA MET A 193 -5.42 -84.62 37.95
C MET A 193 -6.46 -84.20 36.93
N ARG A 194 -7.28 -85.12 36.40
CA ARG A 194 -8.34 -84.79 35.43
C ARG A 194 -9.43 -83.90 36.04
N VAL A 195 -9.80 -84.14 37.29
CA VAL A 195 -10.78 -83.29 38.00
C VAL A 195 -10.17 -81.92 38.29
N PHE A 196 -8.93 -81.88 38.78
CA PHE A 196 -8.22 -80.64 39.07
C PHE A 196 -8.00 -79.78 37.81
N GLU A 197 -7.58 -80.40 36.70
CA GLU A 197 -7.42 -79.75 35.40
C GLU A 197 -8.75 -79.18 34.90
N ALA A 198 -9.85 -79.92 35.00
CA ALA A 198 -11.16 -79.44 34.61
C ALA A 198 -11.64 -78.24 35.46
N GLU A 199 -11.44 -78.30 36.79
CA GLU A 199 -11.79 -77.20 37.70
C GLU A 199 -10.95 -75.94 37.43
N ARG A 200 -9.63 -76.10 37.25
CA ARG A 200 -8.72 -74.98 36.96
C ARG A 200 -8.93 -74.39 35.57
N THR A 201 -9.15 -75.22 34.56
CA THR A 201 -9.49 -74.76 33.21
C THR A 201 -10.77 -73.91 33.24
N ALA A 202 -11.83 -74.38 33.91
CA ALA A 202 -13.08 -73.61 34.04
C ALA A 202 -12.87 -72.28 34.79
N TYR A 203 -12.02 -72.26 35.82
CA TYR A 203 -11.66 -71.04 36.54
C TYR A 203 -10.93 -70.02 35.65
N TYR A 204 -9.92 -70.45 34.89
CA TYR A 204 -9.19 -69.56 33.99
C TYR A 204 -10.02 -69.11 32.78
N GLU A 205 -10.87 -69.98 32.23
CA GLU A 205 -11.83 -69.58 31.20
C GLU A 205 -12.77 -68.48 31.69
N GLN A 206 -13.25 -68.58 32.93
CA GLN A 206 -14.07 -67.53 33.54
C GLN A 206 -13.29 -66.22 33.69
N GLN A 207 -12.03 -66.26 34.11
CA GLN A 207 -11.19 -65.06 34.20
C GLN A 207 -10.96 -64.41 32.83
N ILE A 208 -10.67 -65.19 31.79
CA ILE A 208 -10.50 -64.68 30.43
C ILE A 208 -11.80 -64.04 29.93
N ALA A 209 -12.95 -64.67 30.20
CA ALA A 209 -14.25 -64.12 29.82
C ALA A 209 -14.54 -62.78 30.51
N GLN A 210 -14.21 -62.65 31.80
CA GLN A 210 -14.34 -61.39 32.54
C GLN A 210 -13.40 -60.32 31.99
N TYR A 211 -12.14 -60.66 31.76
CA TYR A 211 -11.15 -59.74 31.20
C TYR A 211 -11.54 -59.25 29.79
N ARG A 212 -12.05 -60.15 28.95
CA ARG A 212 -12.60 -59.79 27.63
C ARG A 212 -13.78 -58.82 27.75
N ALA A 213 -14.71 -59.07 28.67
CA ALA A 213 -15.85 -58.18 28.89
C ALA A 213 -15.42 -56.79 29.39
N GLU A 214 -14.41 -56.71 30.26
CA GLU A 214 -13.84 -55.44 30.73
C GLU A 214 -13.17 -54.65 29.60
N LEU A 215 -12.34 -55.31 28.79
CA LEU A 215 -11.70 -54.68 27.63
C LEU A 215 -12.70 -54.28 26.54
N GLU A 216 -13.76 -55.06 26.32
CA GLU A 216 -14.83 -54.67 25.41
C GLU A 216 -15.59 -53.43 25.90
N ALA A 217 -15.82 -53.31 27.20
CA ALA A 217 -16.41 -52.12 27.78
C ALA A 217 -15.51 -50.89 27.65
N GLU A 218 -14.19 -51.05 27.89
CA GLU A 218 -13.19 -50.01 27.66
C GLU A 218 -13.15 -49.60 26.18
N ARG A 219 -13.14 -50.56 25.26
CA ARG A 219 -13.20 -50.32 23.81
C ARG A 219 -14.40 -49.47 23.43
N LEU A 220 -15.59 -49.85 23.90
CA LEU A 220 -16.83 -49.15 23.59
C LEU A 220 -16.80 -47.70 24.12
N ALA A 221 -16.25 -47.48 25.31
CA ALA A 221 -16.11 -46.13 25.87
C ALA A 221 -15.16 -45.27 25.02
N VAL A 222 -14.02 -45.81 24.61
CA VAL A 222 -13.07 -45.10 23.75
C VAL A 222 -13.63 -44.88 22.34
N GLU A 223 -14.29 -45.88 21.74
CA GLU A 223 -14.95 -45.76 20.44
C GLU A 223 -16.03 -44.66 20.46
N GLN A 224 -16.82 -44.57 21.52
CA GLN A 224 -17.80 -43.48 21.67
C GLN A 224 -17.13 -42.09 21.72
N ASN A 225 -16.01 -41.96 22.44
CA ASN A 225 -15.25 -40.71 22.49
C ASN A 225 -14.67 -40.35 21.11
N LEU A 226 -14.11 -41.33 20.39
CA LEU A 226 -13.58 -41.14 19.04
C LEU A 226 -14.70 -40.76 18.04
N ASP A 227 -15.89 -41.35 18.17
CA ASP A 227 -17.05 -41.00 17.35
C ASP A 227 -17.56 -39.59 17.63
N GLN A 228 -17.55 -39.14 18.90
CA GLN A 228 -17.87 -37.76 19.27
C GLN A 228 -16.87 -36.78 18.66
N LEU A 229 -15.57 -37.02 18.84
CA LEU A 229 -14.49 -36.22 18.23
C LEU A 229 -14.65 -36.15 16.71
N ARG A 230 -14.93 -37.29 16.06
CA ARG A 230 -15.18 -37.35 14.62
C ARG A 230 -16.38 -36.51 14.21
N ALA A 231 -17.48 -36.53 14.95
CA ALA A 231 -18.65 -35.71 14.68
C ALA A 231 -18.33 -34.21 14.80
N GLU A 232 -17.58 -33.81 15.83
CA GLU A 232 -17.14 -32.44 16.03
C GLU A 232 -16.23 -31.95 14.89
N TYR A 233 -15.21 -32.72 14.52
CA TYR A 233 -14.31 -32.37 13.43
C TYR A 233 -15.00 -32.37 12.06
N ASN A 234 -15.97 -33.25 11.82
CA ASN A 234 -16.79 -33.19 10.60
C ASN A 234 -17.64 -31.92 10.55
N GLY A 235 -18.24 -31.52 11.68
CA GLY A 235 -18.97 -30.24 11.78
C GLY A 235 -18.06 -29.04 11.52
N GLN A 236 -16.84 -29.04 12.08
CA GLN A 236 -15.84 -28.01 11.81
C GLN A 236 -15.41 -27.99 10.34
N LEU A 237 -15.24 -29.16 9.71
CA LEU A 237 -14.88 -29.28 8.30
C LEU A 237 -15.95 -28.71 7.39
N GLU A 238 -17.23 -28.97 7.68
CA GLU A 238 -18.35 -28.39 6.94
C GLU A 238 -18.41 -26.87 7.12
N ALA A 239 -18.28 -26.37 8.34
CA ALA A 239 -18.25 -24.93 8.62
C ALA A 239 -17.10 -24.22 7.87
N LEU A 240 -15.89 -24.78 7.89
CA LEU A 240 -14.74 -24.22 7.15
C LEU A 240 -14.96 -24.24 5.63
N ARG A 241 -15.61 -25.27 5.09
CA ARG A 241 -15.96 -25.35 3.67
C ARG A 241 -16.99 -24.29 3.28
N GLU A 242 -18.03 -24.09 4.10
CA GLU A 242 -19.01 -23.04 3.89
C GLU A 242 -18.38 -21.65 3.96
N GLU A 243 -17.54 -21.39 4.96
CA GLU A 243 -16.82 -20.13 5.10
C GLU A 243 -15.94 -19.86 3.88
N ARG A 244 -15.21 -20.87 3.39
CA ARG A 244 -14.39 -20.74 2.17
C ARG A 244 -15.23 -20.37 0.96
N LEU A 245 -16.42 -20.97 0.81
CA LEU A 245 -17.33 -20.66 -0.29
C LEU A 245 -17.87 -19.22 -0.18
N ARG A 246 -18.35 -18.81 1.00
CA ARG A 246 -18.81 -17.44 1.25
C ARG A 246 -17.72 -16.42 0.98
N LEU A 247 -16.50 -16.68 1.44
CA LEU A 247 -15.36 -15.81 1.22
C LEU A 247 -15.01 -15.67 -0.27
N ALA A 248 -15.02 -16.78 -1.01
CA ALA A 248 -14.78 -16.77 -2.45
C ALA A 248 -15.84 -15.96 -3.22
N GLU A 249 -17.11 -16.06 -2.81
CA GLU A 249 -18.21 -15.31 -3.41
C GLU A 249 -18.10 -13.82 -3.09
N GLU A 250 -17.81 -13.46 -1.83
CA GLU A 250 -17.59 -12.08 -1.41
C GLU A 250 -16.44 -11.41 -2.20
N PHE A 251 -15.30 -12.08 -2.35
CA PHE A 251 -14.20 -11.55 -3.14
C PHE A 251 -14.56 -11.36 -4.62
N ARG A 252 -15.37 -12.29 -5.17
CA ARG A 252 -15.85 -12.19 -6.55
C ARG A 252 -16.79 -11.00 -6.73
N GLU A 253 -17.71 -10.78 -5.79
CA GLU A 253 -18.60 -9.61 -5.82
C GLU A 253 -17.80 -8.30 -5.75
N ARG A 254 -16.87 -8.20 -4.79
CA ARG A 254 -15.98 -7.02 -4.65
C ARG A 254 -15.18 -6.76 -5.92
N GLU A 255 -14.62 -7.79 -6.55
CA GLU A 255 -13.89 -7.65 -7.82
C GLU A 255 -14.79 -7.14 -8.95
N VAL A 256 -16.01 -7.66 -9.08
CA VAL A 256 -16.98 -7.20 -10.08
C VAL A 256 -17.35 -5.72 -9.85
N THR A 257 -17.60 -5.32 -8.61
CA THR A 257 -17.90 -3.92 -8.25
C THR A 257 -16.73 -2.99 -8.60
N LEU A 258 -15.50 -3.36 -8.25
CA LEU A 258 -14.31 -2.55 -8.59
C LEU A 258 -14.11 -2.42 -10.11
N ARG A 259 -14.32 -3.51 -10.86
CA ARG A 259 -14.25 -3.46 -12.33
C ARG A 259 -15.32 -2.55 -12.92
N ALA A 260 -16.55 -2.60 -12.41
CA ALA A 260 -17.63 -1.73 -12.86
C ALA A 260 -17.33 -0.25 -12.58
N GLN A 261 -16.78 0.06 -11.40
CA GLN A 261 -16.34 1.43 -11.04
C GLN A 261 -15.21 1.93 -11.96
N LEU A 262 -14.24 1.07 -12.25
CA LEU A 262 -13.15 1.37 -13.18
C LEU A 262 -13.65 1.65 -14.60
N GLU A 263 -14.55 0.82 -15.10
CA GLU A 263 -15.14 1.00 -16.43
C GLU A 263 -15.94 2.30 -16.50
N GLN A 264 -16.73 2.61 -15.47
CA GLN A 264 -17.46 3.87 -15.37
C GLN A 264 -16.51 5.08 -15.38
N ARG A 265 -15.43 5.04 -14.59
CA ARG A 265 -14.45 6.13 -14.51
C ARG A 265 -13.70 6.30 -15.83
N THR A 266 -13.35 5.21 -16.50
CA THR A 266 -12.73 5.22 -17.83
C THR A 266 -13.65 5.89 -18.85
N ARG A 267 -14.94 5.55 -18.86
CA ARG A 267 -15.92 6.22 -19.74
C ARG A 267 -16.05 7.73 -19.48
N ILE A 268 -15.96 8.15 -18.22
CA ILE A 268 -15.99 9.59 -17.86
C ILE A 268 -14.72 10.28 -18.39
N LEU A 269 -13.55 9.67 -18.18
CA LEU A 269 -12.28 10.21 -18.66
C LEU A 269 -12.21 10.27 -20.19
N ASP A 270 -12.72 9.26 -20.89
CA ASP A 270 -12.77 9.26 -22.36
C ASP A 270 -13.68 10.35 -22.91
N ARG A 271 -14.83 10.60 -22.27
CA ARG A 271 -15.71 11.74 -22.61
C ARG A 271 -15.00 13.07 -22.38
N ALA A 272 -14.42 13.27 -21.20
CA ALA A 272 -13.69 14.50 -20.88
C ALA A 272 -12.50 14.73 -21.84
N ARG A 273 -11.80 13.67 -22.24
CA ARG A 273 -10.72 13.74 -23.23
C ARG A 273 -11.23 14.15 -24.61
N THR A 274 -12.37 13.59 -25.03
CA THR A 274 -12.99 13.93 -26.33
C THR A 274 -13.43 15.39 -26.34
N GLU A 275 -14.11 15.85 -25.29
CA GLU A 275 -14.50 17.25 -25.10
C GLU A 275 -13.28 18.19 -25.09
N ALA A 276 -12.20 17.81 -24.42
CA ALA A 276 -10.96 18.60 -24.40
C ALA A 276 -10.31 18.70 -25.79
N ILE A 277 -10.32 17.62 -26.58
CA ILE A 277 -9.81 17.64 -27.96
C ILE A 277 -10.67 18.54 -28.84
N GLU A 278 -12.00 18.45 -28.73
CA GLU A 278 -12.93 19.31 -29.48
C GLU A 278 -12.75 20.79 -29.13
N ASN A 279 -12.66 21.11 -27.84
CA ASN A 279 -12.42 22.49 -27.36
C ASN A 279 -11.05 23.03 -27.81
N LEU A 280 -10.02 22.19 -27.86
CA LEU A 280 -8.72 22.58 -28.37
C LEU A 280 -8.75 22.83 -29.88
N ALA A 281 -9.46 21.99 -30.63
CA ALA A 281 -9.62 22.17 -32.07
C ALA A 281 -10.39 23.47 -32.39
N SER A 282 -11.47 23.78 -31.67
CA SER A 282 -12.22 25.04 -31.85
C SER A 282 -11.39 26.26 -31.51
N ALA A 283 -10.66 26.24 -30.38
CA ALA A 283 -9.77 27.34 -30.01
C ALA A 283 -8.63 27.57 -31.03
N GLN A 284 -8.07 26.50 -31.61
CA GLN A 284 -7.08 26.60 -32.67
C GLN A 284 -7.66 27.22 -33.96
N GLU A 285 -8.89 26.86 -34.31
CA GLU A 285 -9.58 27.43 -35.47
C GLU A 285 -9.86 28.93 -35.28
N GLU A 286 -10.34 29.34 -34.10
CA GLU A 286 -10.55 30.75 -33.75
C GLU A 286 -9.24 31.55 -33.82
N LEU A 287 -8.14 31.01 -33.27
CA LEU A 287 -6.81 31.63 -33.37
C LEU A 287 -6.35 31.76 -34.82
N ALA A 288 -6.55 30.74 -35.66
CA ALA A 288 -6.21 30.79 -37.07
C ALA A 288 -7.05 31.83 -37.83
N GLN A 289 -8.33 32.00 -37.48
CA GLN A 289 -9.18 33.05 -38.03
C GLN A 289 -8.71 34.44 -37.61
N LEU A 290 -8.35 34.63 -36.34
CA LEU A 290 -7.80 35.91 -35.84
C LEU A 290 -6.47 36.25 -36.52
N SER A 291 -5.55 35.29 -36.65
CA SER A 291 -4.27 35.47 -37.35
C SER A 291 -4.48 35.91 -38.80
N ARG A 292 -5.40 35.25 -39.54
CA ARG A 292 -5.72 35.63 -40.92
C ARG A 292 -6.29 37.04 -41.04
N ARG A 293 -7.14 37.46 -40.09
CA ARG A 293 -7.66 38.84 -40.04
C ARG A 293 -6.54 39.85 -39.77
N GLN A 294 -5.63 39.54 -38.84
CA GLN A 294 -4.48 40.40 -38.53
C GLN A 294 -3.50 40.52 -39.70
N GLU A 295 -3.18 39.41 -40.38
CA GLU A 295 -2.32 39.41 -41.58
C GLU A 295 -2.92 40.26 -42.71
N LEU A 296 -4.23 40.12 -42.95
CA LEU A 296 -4.96 40.89 -43.95
C LEU A 296 -4.95 42.38 -43.60
N ALA A 297 -5.21 42.75 -42.34
CA ALA A 297 -5.09 44.12 -41.85
C ALA A 297 -3.66 44.68 -42.01
N GLY A 298 -2.64 43.90 -41.67
CA GLY A 298 -1.23 44.28 -41.83
C GLY A 298 -0.85 44.51 -43.30
N SER A 299 -1.32 43.66 -44.20
CA SER A 299 -1.09 43.81 -45.65
C SER A 299 -1.71 45.10 -46.19
N ILE A 300 -2.97 45.37 -45.85
CA ILE A 300 -3.65 46.60 -46.28
C ILE A 300 -2.95 47.83 -45.69
N GLN A 301 -2.55 47.78 -44.42
CA GLN A 301 -1.80 48.86 -43.80
C GLN A 301 -0.47 49.12 -44.49
N ASN A 302 0.29 48.09 -44.84
CA ASN A 302 1.55 48.23 -45.57
C ASN A 302 1.35 48.82 -46.97
N GLN A 303 0.26 48.45 -47.65
CA GLN A 303 -0.10 49.04 -48.94
C GLN A 303 -0.44 50.53 -48.82
N ILE A 304 -1.20 50.94 -47.80
CA ILE A 304 -1.48 52.36 -47.50
C ILE A 304 -0.16 53.11 -47.25
N ILE A 305 0.72 52.58 -46.41
CA ILE A 305 2.02 53.19 -46.11
C ILE A 305 2.86 53.33 -47.39
N GLY A 306 2.88 52.31 -48.24
CA GLY A 306 3.59 52.32 -49.51
C GLY A 306 3.07 53.40 -50.47
N GLN A 307 1.74 53.53 -50.61
CA GLN A 307 1.13 54.57 -51.44
C GLN A 307 1.42 55.97 -50.90
N ILE A 308 1.37 56.18 -49.58
CA ILE A 308 1.78 57.46 -48.97
C ILE A 308 3.26 57.77 -49.22
N GLY A 309 4.13 56.76 -49.11
CA GLY A 309 5.56 56.91 -49.41
C GLY A 309 5.80 57.34 -50.86
N GLN A 310 5.03 56.80 -51.79
CA GLN A 310 5.08 57.18 -53.20
C GLN A 310 4.56 58.60 -53.45
N ILE A 311 3.48 59.02 -52.76
CA ILE A 311 3.00 60.40 -52.80
C ILE A 311 4.11 61.34 -52.32
N ARG A 312 4.73 61.06 -51.17
CA ARG A 312 5.85 61.84 -50.63
C ARG A 312 7.03 61.93 -51.60
N SER A 313 7.39 60.81 -52.25
CA SER A 313 8.48 60.79 -53.23
C SER A 313 8.17 61.66 -54.45
N ALA A 314 6.93 61.64 -54.95
CA ALA A 314 6.53 62.47 -56.08
C ALA A 314 6.53 63.95 -55.71
N VAL A 315 6.04 64.28 -54.51
CA VAL A 315 6.03 65.63 -53.95
C VAL A 315 7.45 66.18 -53.78
N SER A 316 8.36 65.43 -53.16
CA SER A 316 9.77 65.84 -52.97
C SER A 316 10.58 65.94 -54.27
N SER A 317 10.12 65.31 -55.35
CA SER A 317 10.73 65.41 -56.68
C SER A 317 10.07 66.48 -57.55
N GLU A 318 9.22 67.34 -56.96
CA GLU A 318 8.45 68.40 -57.64
C GLU A 318 7.53 67.88 -58.76
N GLN A 319 7.17 66.59 -58.73
CA GLN A 319 6.27 65.95 -59.69
C GLN A 319 4.82 66.02 -59.19
N TYR A 320 4.32 67.24 -59.04
CA TYR A 320 3.02 67.53 -58.43
C TYR A 320 1.83 66.85 -59.13
N GLY A 321 1.83 66.81 -60.47
CA GLY A 321 0.79 66.10 -61.22
C GLY A 321 0.76 64.59 -60.96
N LEU A 322 1.93 63.97 -60.75
CA LEU A 322 2.02 62.56 -60.38
C LEU A 322 1.56 62.34 -58.93
N ALA A 323 1.92 63.25 -58.02
CA ALA A 323 1.49 63.20 -56.63
C ALA A 323 -0.04 63.23 -56.51
N ARG A 324 -0.71 64.14 -57.24
CA ARG A 324 -2.17 64.23 -57.30
C ARG A 324 -2.81 62.92 -57.77
N SER A 325 -2.32 62.35 -58.87
CA SER A 325 -2.82 61.06 -59.38
C SER A 325 -2.67 59.93 -58.35
N ARG A 326 -1.57 59.92 -57.58
CA ARG A 326 -1.37 58.92 -56.52
C ARG A 326 -2.27 59.13 -55.31
N ILE A 327 -2.58 60.39 -54.95
CA ILE A 327 -3.56 60.73 -53.91
C ILE A 327 -4.93 60.17 -54.29
N GLU A 328 -5.37 60.38 -55.53
CA GLU A 328 -6.66 59.89 -55.99
C GLU A 328 -6.72 58.35 -56.05
N SER A 329 -5.61 57.70 -56.43
CA SER A 329 -5.50 56.24 -56.35
C SER A 329 -5.61 55.70 -54.92
N LEU A 330 -4.98 56.35 -53.94
CA LEU A 330 -5.08 55.95 -52.53
C LEU A 330 -6.47 56.23 -51.97
N ARG A 331 -7.08 57.36 -52.35
CA ARG A 331 -8.47 57.69 -52.01
C ARG A 331 -9.44 56.61 -52.51
N SER A 332 -9.28 56.18 -53.77
CA SER A 332 -10.08 55.09 -54.33
C SER A 332 -9.84 53.78 -53.58
N PHE A 333 -8.58 53.44 -53.25
CA PHE A 333 -8.24 52.24 -52.50
C PHE A 333 -8.86 52.22 -51.10
N LEU A 334 -8.82 53.34 -50.37
CA LEU A 334 -9.43 53.48 -49.03
C LEU A 334 -10.97 53.35 -49.05
N ASN A 335 -11.59 53.53 -50.22
CA ASN A 335 -13.03 53.38 -50.40
C ASN A 335 -13.46 52.01 -50.93
N GLU A 336 -12.54 51.08 -51.14
CA GLU A 336 -12.88 49.72 -51.57
C GLU A 336 -13.54 48.93 -50.43
N ASP A 337 -14.60 48.17 -50.73
CA ASP A 337 -15.35 47.37 -49.75
C ASP A 337 -14.46 46.44 -48.92
N ARG A 338 -13.42 45.87 -49.54
CA ARG A 338 -12.46 44.98 -48.86
C ARG A 338 -11.61 45.70 -47.81
N VAL A 339 -11.37 47.00 -47.98
CA VAL A 339 -10.63 47.84 -47.03
C VAL A 339 -11.56 48.31 -45.92
N LEU A 340 -12.80 48.67 -46.26
CA LEU A 340 -13.84 49.04 -45.32
C LEU A 340 -14.28 47.90 -44.41
N ALA A 341 -14.19 46.66 -44.89
CA ALA A 341 -14.50 45.46 -44.11
C ALA A 341 -13.54 45.22 -42.93
N ILE A 342 -12.39 45.92 -42.86
CA ILE A 342 -11.44 45.81 -41.75
C ILE A 342 -11.73 46.92 -40.74
N PRO A 343 -12.21 46.60 -39.51
CA PRO A 343 -12.61 47.61 -38.53
C PRO A 343 -11.50 48.60 -38.16
N GLU A 344 -10.25 48.13 -38.07
CA GLU A 344 -9.09 48.96 -37.77
C GLU A 344 -8.82 50.01 -38.85
N ILE A 345 -8.98 49.64 -40.13
CA ILE A 345 -8.77 50.55 -41.26
C ILE A 345 -9.98 51.47 -41.43
N ALA A 346 -11.20 50.95 -41.27
CA ALA A 346 -12.43 51.73 -41.31
C ALA A 346 -12.43 52.87 -40.28
N ARG A 347 -11.97 52.60 -39.05
CA ARG A 347 -11.83 53.63 -37.99
C ARG A 347 -10.82 54.72 -38.36
N ARG A 348 -9.74 54.39 -39.06
CA ARG A 348 -8.69 55.36 -39.44
C ARG A 348 -8.96 56.05 -40.77
N ARG A 349 -9.87 55.51 -41.59
CA ARG A 349 -10.13 55.96 -42.95
C ARG A 349 -10.41 57.45 -43.04
N GLU A 350 -11.26 57.98 -42.16
CA GLU A 350 -11.62 59.41 -42.19
C GLU A 350 -10.39 60.31 -42.00
N MET A 351 -9.50 59.93 -41.08
CA MET A 351 -8.23 60.62 -40.86
C MET A 351 -7.30 60.49 -42.08
N ASP A 352 -7.18 59.28 -42.65
CA ASP A 352 -6.34 59.06 -43.84
C ASP A 352 -6.87 59.87 -45.05
N LEU A 353 -8.19 59.98 -45.23
CA LEU A 353 -8.82 60.80 -46.27
C LEU A 353 -8.60 62.30 -46.03
N PHE A 354 -8.76 62.77 -44.80
CA PHE A 354 -8.48 64.16 -44.44
C PHE A 354 -7.03 64.56 -44.74
N LEU A 355 -6.06 63.69 -44.42
CA LEU A 355 -4.64 63.91 -44.75
C LEU A 355 -4.40 63.96 -46.26
N LEU A 356 -5.17 63.22 -47.04
CA LEU A 356 -5.08 63.26 -48.50
C LEU A 356 -5.67 64.55 -49.06
N ASP A 357 -6.78 65.03 -48.50
CA ASP A 357 -7.39 66.32 -48.84
C ASP A 357 -6.42 67.47 -48.56
N SER A 358 -5.75 67.47 -47.39
CA SER A 358 -4.79 68.52 -47.05
C SER A 358 -3.54 68.49 -47.94
N LEU A 359 -3.01 67.30 -48.23
CA LEU A 359 -1.89 67.15 -49.17
C LEU A 359 -2.26 67.61 -50.59
N GLU A 360 -3.47 67.29 -51.06
CA GLU A 360 -3.95 67.73 -52.37
C GLU A 360 -4.04 69.26 -52.44
N ALA A 361 -4.59 69.91 -51.41
CA ALA A 361 -4.70 71.37 -51.33
C ALA A 361 -3.32 72.07 -51.35
N VAL A 362 -2.33 71.53 -50.63
CA VAL A 362 -0.95 72.06 -50.63
C VAL A 362 -0.30 71.88 -52.00
N ILE A 363 -0.46 70.71 -52.63
CA ILE A 363 0.05 70.46 -53.97
C ILE A 363 -0.57 71.42 -54.99
N GLU A 364 -1.87 71.70 -54.90
CA GLU A 364 -2.54 72.66 -55.78
C GLU A 364 -2.04 74.09 -55.57
N LEU A 365 -1.72 74.47 -54.34
CA LEU A 365 -1.13 75.78 -54.01
C LEU A 365 0.28 75.94 -54.60
N GLU A 366 1.14 74.92 -54.44
CA GLU A 366 2.50 74.87 -55.01
C GLU A 366 2.50 74.83 -56.54
N MET A 367 1.52 74.14 -57.14
CA MET A 367 1.32 74.19 -58.60
C MET A 367 0.87 75.58 -59.10
N ALA A 368 0.28 76.41 -58.24
CA ALA A 368 -0.22 77.75 -58.56
C ALA A 368 0.77 78.87 -58.24
N ALA A 369 1.79 78.63 -57.41
CA ALA A 369 2.75 79.63 -56.93
C ALA A 369 4.16 79.38 -57.48
N ASP A 370 4.62 80.24 -58.40
CA ASP A 370 6.03 80.35 -58.76
C ASP A 370 6.69 81.34 -57.77
N GLY A 371 7.09 80.86 -56.58
CA GLY A 371 7.89 81.66 -55.65
C GLY A 371 7.67 81.42 -54.15
N GLU A 372 8.69 80.82 -53.54
CA GLU A 372 9.27 81.11 -52.21
C GLU A 372 8.28 81.31 -51.03
N VAL A 373 7.70 80.21 -50.55
CA VAL A 373 7.17 80.07 -49.18
C VAL A 373 7.67 78.74 -48.61
N LEU A 374 8.06 78.75 -47.32
CA LEU A 374 8.64 77.66 -46.49
C LEU A 374 8.78 76.27 -47.15
N SER A 375 10.01 75.78 -47.29
CA SER A 375 10.26 74.51 -47.97
C SER A 375 9.56 73.32 -47.29
N LEU A 376 8.71 72.65 -48.07
CA LEU A 376 7.97 71.41 -47.80
C LEU A 376 8.80 70.29 -47.12
N SER A 377 10.13 70.34 -47.21
CA SER A 377 11.03 69.39 -46.53
C SER A 377 11.00 69.50 -45.00
N ASP A 378 10.73 70.68 -44.44
CA ASP A 378 10.72 70.89 -42.99
C ASP A 378 9.45 70.30 -42.34
N GLU A 379 8.28 70.47 -42.98
CA GLU A 379 7.01 69.86 -42.56
C GLU A 379 7.03 68.32 -42.69
N LEU A 380 7.65 67.80 -43.77
CA LEU A 380 7.84 66.35 -43.94
C LEU A 380 8.82 65.75 -42.91
N GLY A 381 9.74 66.55 -42.36
CA GLY A 381 10.67 66.16 -41.29
C GLY A 381 9.95 65.98 -39.94
N ILE A 382 8.97 66.83 -39.65
CA ILE A 382 8.13 66.74 -38.46
C ILE A 382 7.28 65.46 -38.52
N LEU A 383 6.62 65.18 -39.65
CA LEU A 383 5.83 63.95 -39.87
C LEU A 383 6.63 62.65 -39.72
N ALA A 384 7.90 62.64 -40.13
CA ALA A 384 8.76 61.46 -39.97
C ALA A 384 9.09 61.17 -38.49
N ARG A 385 9.29 62.21 -37.66
CA ARG A 385 9.54 62.04 -36.22
C ARG A 385 8.32 61.50 -35.49
N ILE A 386 7.14 62.02 -35.79
CA ILE A 386 5.86 61.57 -35.22
C ILE A 386 5.59 60.09 -35.54
N ARG A 387 5.91 59.64 -36.76
CA ARG A 387 5.79 58.22 -37.13
C ARG A 387 6.76 57.32 -36.38
N SER A 388 7.97 57.80 -36.09
CA SER A 388 8.95 57.06 -35.29
C SER A 388 8.48 56.90 -33.84
N THR A 389 8.07 58.00 -33.20
CA THR A 389 7.60 57.98 -31.80
C THR A 389 6.30 57.20 -31.61
N THR A 390 5.39 57.21 -32.59
CA THR A 390 4.18 56.36 -32.55
C THR A 390 4.46 54.87 -32.79
N ALA A 391 5.47 54.52 -33.58
CA ALA A 391 5.91 53.13 -33.73
C ALA A 391 6.53 52.58 -32.43
N GLU A 392 7.36 53.39 -31.76
CA GLU A 392 7.91 53.07 -30.44
C GLU A 392 6.80 52.85 -29.40
N ALA A 393 5.79 53.72 -29.37
CA ALA A 393 4.64 53.59 -28.47
C ALA A 393 3.87 52.27 -28.65
N ARG A 394 3.74 51.77 -29.89
CA ARG A 394 3.05 50.50 -30.20
C ARG A 394 3.86 49.27 -29.82
N SER A 395 5.19 49.37 -29.81
CA SER A 395 6.09 48.29 -29.43
C SER A 395 6.32 48.17 -27.93
N ALA A 396 5.82 49.13 -27.13
CA ALA A 396 5.97 49.11 -25.68
C ALA A 396 5.05 48.05 -25.06
N THR A 397 5.63 47.19 -24.22
CA THR A 397 4.91 46.16 -23.43
C THR A 397 4.22 46.72 -22.19
N ASP A 398 4.53 47.97 -21.81
CA ASP A 398 3.98 48.68 -20.66
C ASP A 398 3.02 49.78 -21.12
N ALA A 399 1.80 49.78 -20.58
CA ALA A 399 0.73 50.71 -20.93
C ALA A 399 1.04 52.16 -20.55
N GLU A 400 1.79 52.40 -19.47
CA GLU A 400 2.17 53.75 -19.07
C GLU A 400 3.22 54.34 -20.02
N LEU A 401 4.21 53.52 -20.40
CA LEU A 401 5.26 53.90 -21.32
C LEU A 401 4.72 54.15 -22.74
N ALA A 402 3.75 53.33 -23.19
CA ALA A 402 3.04 53.55 -24.44
C ALA A 402 2.32 54.93 -24.44
N THR A 403 1.66 55.26 -23.34
CA THR A 403 0.90 56.51 -23.19
C THR A 403 1.80 57.75 -23.21
N GLU A 404 2.96 57.69 -22.54
CA GLU A 404 3.95 58.77 -22.54
C GLU A 404 4.52 59.03 -23.94
N ARG A 405 4.79 57.97 -24.70
CA ARG A 405 5.29 58.05 -26.08
C ARG A 405 4.26 58.64 -27.05
N TYR A 406 2.98 58.31 -26.87
CA TYR A 406 1.90 58.95 -27.64
C TYR A 406 1.76 60.45 -27.32
N ARG A 407 1.85 60.86 -26.05
CA ARG A 407 1.83 62.28 -25.68
C ARG A 407 3.01 63.06 -26.27
N THR A 408 4.19 62.44 -26.29
CA THR A 408 5.40 63.02 -26.90
C THR A 408 5.28 63.15 -28.42
N ALA A 409 4.60 62.22 -29.08
CA ALA A 409 4.32 62.33 -30.51
C ALA A 409 3.30 63.44 -30.80
N LEU A 410 2.28 63.60 -29.94
CA LEU A 410 1.25 64.64 -30.08
C LEU A 410 1.82 66.05 -29.87
N SER A 411 2.74 66.25 -28.91
CA SER A 411 3.29 67.57 -28.62
C SER A 411 4.21 68.13 -29.72
N GLN A 412 4.59 67.31 -30.69
CA GLN A 412 5.35 67.72 -31.88
C GLN A 412 4.49 68.36 -32.96
N LEU A 413 3.16 68.35 -32.82
CA LEU A 413 2.22 69.04 -33.70
C LEU A 413 1.33 69.96 -32.85
N PRO A 414 1.73 71.21 -32.62
CA PRO A 414 0.99 72.11 -31.73
C PRO A 414 -0.47 72.30 -32.19
N GLU A 415 -0.74 72.38 -33.50
CA GLU A 415 -2.12 72.48 -34.02
C GLU A 415 -2.93 71.20 -33.81
N LEU A 416 -2.30 70.02 -33.84
CA LEU A 416 -2.98 68.74 -33.59
C LEU A 416 -3.13 68.44 -32.10
N SER A 417 -2.31 69.03 -31.24
CA SER A 417 -2.53 68.99 -29.79
C SER A 417 -3.74 69.84 -29.38
N GLU A 418 -3.92 71.01 -30.01
CA GLU A 418 -5.14 71.82 -29.88
C GLU A 418 -6.33 71.16 -30.56
N ALA A 419 -6.16 70.56 -31.74
CA ALA A 419 -7.24 69.81 -32.40
C ALA A 419 -7.61 68.53 -31.65
N TYR A 420 -6.68 67.86 -30.94
CA TYR A 420 -6.98 66.70 -30.12
C TYR A 420 -7.69 67.10 -28.82
N ALA A 421 -7.31 68.23 -28.21
CA ALA A 421 -8.08 68.83 -27.12
C ALA A 421 -9.48 69.24 -27.60
N PHE A 422 -9.57 69.85 -28.80
CA PHE A 422 -10.83 70.22 -29.45
C PHE A 422 -11.67 69.01 -29.87
N VAL A 423 -11.08 67.91 -30.35
CA VAL A 423 -11.80 66.68 -30.75
C VAL A 423 -12.24 65.89 -29.52
N TRP A 424 -11.46 65.92 -28.43
CA TRP A 424 -11.89 65.32 -27.17
C TRP A 424 -13.04 66.12 -26.53
N ASP A 425 -12.95 67.46 -26.56
CA ASP A 425 -14.06 68.34 -26.16
C ASP A 425 -15.25 68.20 -27.13
N ARG A 426 -15.00 68.00 -28.43
CA ARG A 426 -16.04 67.81 -29.45
C ARG A 426 -16.63 66.40 -29.46
N ASP A 427 -15.95 65.36 -29.00
CA ASP A 427 -16.51 64.03 -28.80
C ASP A 427 -17.45 64.05 -27.59
N ALA A 428 -17.09 64.79 -26.54
CA ALA A 428 -18.02 65.13 -25.47
C ALA A 428 -19.22 65.96 -26.01
N GLU A 429 -18.95 66.91 -26.92
CA GLU A 429 -19.97 67.74 -27.57
C GLU A 429 -20.85 66.96 -28.57
N MET A 430 -20.31 65.94 -29.24
CA MET A 430 -20.99 65.10 -30.24
C MET A 430 -21.83 64.02 -29.56
N ILE A 431 -21.38 63.48 -28.42
CA ILE A 431 -22.22 62.67 -27.53
C ILE A 431 -23.40 63.51 -27.02
N THR A 432 -23.19 64.80 -26.72
CA THR A 432 -24.32 65.70 -26.41
C THR A 432 -25.15 66.06 -27.64
N ALA A 433 -24.57 66.23 -28.83
CA ALA A 433 -25.28 66.59 -30.05
C ALA A 433 -26.12 65.44 -30.64
N VAL A 434 -25.66 64.19 -30.55
CA VAL A 434 -26.44 62.99 -30.91
C VAL A 434 -27.62 62.84 -29.96
N ARG A 435 -27.40 63.08 -28.66
CA ARG A 435 -28.47 63.08 -27.66
C ARG A 435 -29.45 64.25 -27.85
N ASP A 436 -28.96 65.42 -28.21
CA ASP A 436 -29.77 66.61 -28.50
C ASP A 436 -30.54 66.46 -29.83
N ALA A 437 -29.99 65.75 -30.83
CA ALA A 437 -30.67 65.42 -32.09
C ALA A 437 -31.78 64.36 -31.89
N GLU A 438 -31.54 63.34 -31.07
CA GLU A 438 -32.54 62.34 -30.69
C GLU A 438 -33.70 62.98 -29.89
N ILE A 439 -33.37 63.91 -28.99
CA ILE A 439 -34.36 64.75 -28.28
C ILE A 439 -35.10 65.68 -29.26
N ALA A 440 -34.43 66.24 -30.28
CA ALA A 440 -35.06 67.08 -31.30
C ALA A 440 -36.02 66.29 -32.21
N GLU A 441 -35.66 65.07 -32.60
CA GLU A 441 -36.52 64.16 -33.38
C GLU A 441 -37.76 63.74 -32.57
N GLN A 442 -37.57 63.41 -31.28
CA GLN A 442 -38.69 63.14 -30.38
C GLN A 442 -39.60 64.36 -30.18
N ARG A 443 -39.03 65.57 -30.08
CA ARG A 443 -39.81 66.82 -29.99
C ARG A 443 -40.57 67.14 -31.28
N GLU A 444 -39.97 66.91 -32.45
CA GLU A 444 -40.64 67.14 -33.73
C GLU A 444 -41.78 66.15 -33.96
N SER A 445 -41.59 64.88 -33.58
CA SER A 445 -42.65 63.86 -33.64
C SER A 445 -43.82 64.19 -32.69
N ALA A 446 -43.53 64.65 -31.47
CA ALA A 446 -44.54 65.12 -30.53
C ALA A 446 -45.27 66.37 -31.04
N ARG A 447 -44.56 67.30 -31.67
CA ARG A 447 -45.14 68.51 -32.28
C ARG A 447 -46.08 68.16 -33.43
N GLN A 448 -45.70 67.24 -34.31
CA GLN A 448 -46.54 66.77 -35.42
C GLN A 448 -47.79 66.04 -34.92
N ALA A 449 -47.67 65.23 -33.85
CA ALA A 449 -48.81 64.56 -33.23
C ALA A 449 -49.81 65.56 -32.60
N VAL A 450 -49.31 66.61 -31.94
CA VAL A 450 -50.16 67.70 -31.39
C VAL A 450 -50.86 68.46 -32.51
N ILE A 451 -50.16 68.82 -33.59
CA ILE A 451 -50.75 69.53 -34.74
C ILE A 451 -51.86 68.69 -35.38
N ALA A 452 -51.60 67.41 -35.65
CA ALA A 452 -52.60 66.50 -36.23
C ALA A 452 -53.84 66.34 -35.34
N ALA A 453 -53.66 66.31 -34.02
CA ALA A 453 -54.76 66.20 -33.08
C ALA A 453 -55.56 67.53 -32.95
N LEU A 454 -54.91 68.69 -33.08
CA LEU A 454 -55.58 69.99 -33.15
C LEU A 454 -56.39 70.15 -34.45
N ASP A 455 -55.88 69.70 -35.59
CA ASP A 455 -56.59 69.70 -36.87
C ASP A 455 -57.82 68.78 -36.82
N ALA A 456 -57.68 67.60 -36.20
CA ALA A 456 -58.80 66.69 -35.96
C ALA A 456 -59.87 67.32 -35.04
N ALA A 457 -59.46 68.02 -33.99
CA ALA A 457 -60.39 68.72 -33.10
C ALA A 457 -61.11 69.89 -33.81
N THR A 458 -60.42 70.60 -34.70
CA THR A 458 -61.01 71.67 -35.52
C THR A 458 -62.02 71.12 -36.52
N THR A 459 -61.71 70.00 -37.18
CA THR A 459 -62.64 69.28 -38.07
C THR A 459 -63.92 68.85 -37.33
N LEU A 460 -63.78 68.38 -36.08
CA LEU A 460 -64.93 68.00 -35.24
C LEU A 460 -65.80 69.21 -34.83
N ILE A 461 -65.23 70.41 -34.78
CA ILE A 461 -65.99 71.66 -34.57
C ILE A 461 -66.80 71.99 -35.83
N ASP A 462 -66.17 71.90 -37.01
CA ASP A 462 -66.83 72.18 -38.29
C ASP A 462 -67.98 71.20 -38.58
N GLU A 463 -67.89 69.96 -38.08
CA GLU A 463 -68.95 68.94 -38.13
C GLU A 463 -70.05 69.14 -37.06
N GLY A 464 -69.93 70.16 -36.20
CA GLY A 464 -70.88 70.45 -35.11
C GLY A 464 -70.82 69.47 -33.93
N ARG A 465 -69.75 68.66 -33.83
CA ARG A 465 -69.56 67.61 -32.82
C ARG A 465 -68.72 68.11 -31.64
N TYR A 466 -69.21 69.16 -31.01
CA TYR A 466 -68.43 69.95 -30.05
C TYR A 466 -67.96 69.20 -28.78
N GLY A 467 -68.72 68.19 -28.31
CA GLY A 467 -68.30 67.38 -27.16
C GLY A 467 -67.09 66.47 -27.45
N ALA A 468 -67.01 65.97 -28.69
CA ALA A 468 -65.88 65.16 -29.14
C ALA A 468 -64.64 66.06 -29.38
N ALA A 469 -64.85 67.24 -29.97
CA ALA A 469 -63.79 68.23 -30.14
C ALA A 469 -63.18 68.66 -28.79
N PHE A 470 -64.00 68.92 -27.77
CA PHE A 470 -63.53 69.27 -26.43
C PHE A 470 -62.68 68.15 -25.79
N THR A 471 -63.10 66.90 -25.96
CA THR A 471 -62.36 65.74 -25.46
C THR A 471 -60.99 65.63 -26.17
N ALA A 472 -60.96 65.83 -27.49
CA ALA A 472 -59.73 65.84 -28.26
C ALA A 472 -58.75 66.95 -27.81
N TYR A 473 -59.23 68.18 -27.58
CA TYR A 473 -58.40 69.26 -27.03
C TYR A 473 -57.87 68.96 -25.63
N ARG A 474 -58.69 68.36 -24.76
CA ARG A 474 -58.28 67.96 -23.41
C ARG A 474 -57.20 66.88 -23.46
N ASP A 475 -57.33 65.90 -24.35
CA ASP A 475 -56.38 64.80 -24.46
C ASP A 475 -55.04 65.27 -25.07
N VAL A 476 -55.06 66.28 -25.94
CA VAL A 476 -53.86 67.01 -26.41
C VAL A 476 -53.20 67.79 -25.26
N LEU A 477 -53.98 68.46 -24.41
CA LEU A 477 -53.46 69.16 -23.23
C LEU A 477 -52.82 68.22 -22.21
N ALA A 478 -53.31 66.99 -22.08
CA ALA A 478 -52.78 66.00 -21.15
C ALA A 478 -51.43 65.38 -21.59
N THR A 479 -51.05 65.53 -22.86
CA THR A 479 -49.82 64.96 -23.43
C THR A 479 -48.68 65.98 -23.55
N LEU A 480 -48.93 67.25 -23.26
CA LEU A 480 -47.92 68.31 -23.22
C LEU A 480 -47.24 68.38 -21.82
N PRO A 481 -45.90 68.47 -21.73
CA PRO A 481 -45.20 68.60 -20.44
C PRO A 481 -45.55 69.93 -19.74
N ALA A 482 -45.68 69.89 -18.41
CA ALA A 482 -46.36 70.87 -17.55
C ALA A 482 -45.75 72.29 -17.45
N THR A 483 -44.85 72.69 -18.35
CA THR A 483 -44.22 74.02 -18.36
C THR A 483 -44.30 74.75 -19.71
N SER A 484 -45.13 74.30 -20.65
CA SER A 484 -45.26 74.99 -21.93
C SER A 484 -46.28 76.15 -21.85
N ASP A 485 -45.83 77.40 -22.05
CA ASP A 485 -46.70 78.58 -22.31
C ASP A 485 -47.46 78.49 -23.66
N VAL A 486 -47.51 77.30 -24.26
CA VAL A 486 -48.43 76.89 -25.34
C VAL A 486 -49.89 76.79 -24.83
N ALA A 487 -50.11 77.06 -23.54
CA ALA A 487 -51.44 77.09 -22.94
C ALA A 487 -52.35 78.16 -23.57
N ASP A 488 -51.87 79.34 -23.95
CA ASP A 488 -52.77 80.44 -24.34
C ASP A 488 -53.51 80.24 -25.68
N PRO A 489 -52.90 79.71 -26.77
CA PRO A 489 -53.63 79.36 -27.99
C PRO A 489 -54.64 78.22 -27.79
N ILE A 490 -54.29 77.22 -26.97
CA ILE A 490 -55.14 76.06 -26.69
C ILE A 490 -56.28 76.44 -25.72
N VAL A 491 -56.02 77.31 -24.76
CA VAL A 491 -57.02 77.97 -23.90
C VAL A 491 -57.90 78.90 -24.72
N GLY A 492 -57.36 79.63 -25.71
CA GLY A 492 -58.13 80.45 -26.65
C GLY A 492 -59.01 79.63 -27.61
N GLY A 493 -58.58 78.42 -27.97
CA GLY A 493 -59.38 77.42 -28.69
C GLY A 493 -60.48 76.85 -27.80
N ALA A 494 -60.13 76.33 -26.62
CA ALA A 494 -61.07 75.78 -25.65
C ALA A 494 -62.09 76.82 -25.11
N ALA A 495 -61.69 78.08 -24.95
CA ALA A 495 -62.58 79.18 -24.59
C ALA A 495 -63.55 79.53 -25.74
N ARG A 496 -63.09 79.48 -27.00
CA ARG A 496 -63.98 79.62 -28.17
C ARG A 496 -64.96 78.46 -28.27
N THR A 497 -64.49 77.22 -28.14
CA THR A 497 -65.34 76.02 -28.14
C THR A 497 -66.33 76.03 -26.98
N GLY A 498 -65.89 76.44 -25.78
CA GLY A 498 -66.73 76.61 -24.60
C GLY A 498 -67.77 77.73 -24.73
N PHE A 499 -67.41 78.86 -25.35
CA PHE A 499 -68.33 79.97 -25.63
C PHE A 499 -69.36 79.59 -26.72
N SER A 500 -68.97 78.83 -27.74
CA SER A 500 -69.90 78.29 -28.75
C SER A 500 -70.80 77.19 -28.18
N LEU A 501 -70.29 76.31 -27.29
CA LEU A 501 -71.10 75.30 -26.59
C LEU A 501 -72.11 75.98 -25.65
N SER A 502 -71.69 76.98 -24.87
CA SER A 502 -72.59 77.68 -23.96
C SER A 502 -73.68 78.44 -24.71
N ARG A 503 -73.38 78.96 -25.91
CA ARG A 503 -74.37 79.66 -26.75
C ARG A 503 -75.29 78.67 -27.47
N TYR A 504 -74.78 77.56 -27.99
CA TYR A 504 -75.59 76.51 -28.62
C TYR A 504 -76.55 75.84 -27.62
N VAL A 505 -76.08 75.56 -26.39
CA VAL A 505 -76.90 74.99 -25.31
C VAL A 505 -77.96 75.98 -24.79
N VAL A 506 -77.72 77.29 -24.88
CA VAL A 506 -78.66 78.33 -24.41
C VAL A 506 -79.62 78.82 -25.49
N THR A 507 -79.23 78.89 -26.78
CA THR A 507 -80.05 79.50 -27.85
C THR A 507 -80.32 78.61 -29.06
N GLY A 508 -79.59 77.51 -29.27
CA GLY A 508 -79.88 76.53 -30.33
C GLY A 508 -79.52 76.88 -31.78
N GLU A 509 -78.83 78.00 -32.06
CA GLU A 509 -78.47 78.44 -33.43
C GLU A 509 -76.94 78.68 -33.61
N PRO A 510 -76.35 78.37 -34.79
CA PRO A 510 -74.93 78.62 -35.12
C PRO A 510 -74.66 80.09 -35.53
N VAL A 511 -73.46 80.61 -35.25
CA VAL A 511 -73.10 82.03 -35.45
C VAL A 511 -72.35 82.23 -36.77
N ASP A 512 -72.83 83.17 -37.59
CA ASP A 512 -72.24 83.58 -38.87
C ASP A 512 -71.49 84.91 -38.73
N GLY A 513 -70.30 85.03 -39.36
CA GLY A 513 -69.50 86.26 -39.39
C GLY A 513 -68.20 86.23 -38.57
N MET A 514 -67.18 85.54 -39.10
CA MET A 514 -65.81 85.51 -38.52
C MET A 514 -64.73 86.03 -39.49
N GLY A 515 -65.09 86.89 -40.45
CA GLY A 515 -64.19 87.37 -41.52
C GLY A 515 -63.43 88.67 -41.26
N VAL A 516 -63.68 89.40 -40.17
CA VAL A 516 -63.17 90.79 -40.01
C VAL A 516 -62.13 90.95 -38.88
N ILE A 517 -61.73 89.87 -38.22
CA ILE A 517 -60.69 89.90 -37.17
C ILE A 517 -59.31 89.43 -37.70
N ALA A 518 -59.23 88.94 -38.94
CA ALA A 518 -58.02 88.35 -39.51
C ALA A 518 -56.96 89.39 -39.94
N ASP A 519 -57.34 90.56 -40.45
CA ASP A 519 -56.39 91.50 -41.09
C ASP A 519 -55.59 92.38 -40.11
N THR A 520 -56.04 92.57 -38.87
CA THR A 520 -55.30 93.35 -37.86
C THR A 520 -54.43 92.50 -36.94
N ALA A 521 -54.55 91.16 -36.99
CA ALA A 521 -53.75 90.24 -36.20
C ALA A 521 -52.35 89.96 -36.82
N ASP A 522 -52.23 90.03 -38.15
CA ASP A 522 -51.07 89.52 -38.89
C ASP A 522 -49.77 90.34 -38.65
N VAL A 523 -49.89 91.65 -38.37
CA VAL A 523 -48.73 92.54 -38.15
C VAL A 523 -48.24 92.54 -36.69
N SER A 524 -49.07 92.19 -35.71
CA SER A 524 -48.67 92.07 -34.29
C SER A 524 -48.06 90.69 -33.98
N LEU A 525 -48.45 89.66 -34.74
CA LEU A 525 -48.00 88.28 -34.55
C LEU A 525 -46.50 88.08 -34.86
N GLY A 526 -45.92 88.86 -35.78
CA GLY A 526 -44.50 88.73 -36.16
C GLY A 526 -43.52 89.15 -35.07
N ASP A 527 -43.75 90.31 -34.45
CA ASP A 527 -42.88 90.82 -33.38
C ASP A 527 -43.08 90.06 -32.06
N GLU A 528 -44.30 89.62 -31.76
CA GLU A 528 -44.57 88.74 -30.63
C GLU A 528 -43.96 87.35 -30.84
N ARG A 529 -43.98 86.82 -32.08
CA ARG A 529 -43.33 85.56 -32.43
C ARG A 529 -41.81 85.61 -32.25
N ALA A 530 -41.15 86.70 -32.63
CA ALA A 530 -39.69 86.82 -32.44
C ALA A 530 -39.30 86.88 -30.95
N ARG A 531 -40.08 87.58 -30.12
CA ARG A 531 -39.90 87.60 -28.66
C ARG A 531 -40.18 86.23 -28.04
N PHE A 532 -41.19 85.54 -28.56
CA PHE A 532 -41.54 84.18 -28.15
C PHE A 532 -40.45 83.18 -28.52
N GLU A 533 -39.86 83.25 -29.70
CA GLU A 533 -38.74 82.40 -30.13
C GLU A 533 -37.50 82.63 -29.24
N ALA A 534 -37.21 83.88 -28.86
CA ALA A 534 -36.10 84.19 -27.95
C ALA A 534 -36.34 83.68 -26.52
N MET A 535 -37.57 83.81 -26.00
CA MET A 535 -37.94 83.31 -24.67
C MET A 535 -38.03 81.78 -24.61
N LEU A 536 -38.45 81.14 -25.71
CA LEU A 536 -38.39 79.68 -25.86
C LEU A 536 -36.96 79.16 -25.86
N ALA A 537 -36.03 79.87 -26.51
CA ALA A 537 -34.62 79.51 -26.50
C ALA A 537 -34.02 79.57 -25.08
N ASP A 538 -34.34 80.61 -24.31
CA ASP A 538 -33.85 80.80 -22.94
C ASP A 538 -34.45 79.79 -21.94
N THR A 539 -35.75 79.55 -22.02
CA THR A 539 -36.43 78.53 -21.17
C THR A 539 -36.01 77.11 -21.54
N ALA A 540 -35.82 76.81 -22.82
CA ALA A 540 -35.27 75.53 -23.25
C ALA A 540 -33.83 75.32 -22.80
N ALA A 541 -33.00 76.38 -22.81
CA ALA A 541 -31.64 76.32 -22.28
C ALA A 541 -31.64 76.06 -20.76
N THR A 542 -32.54 76.71 -20.02
CA THR A 542 -32.66 76.54 -18.56
C THR A 542 -33.16 75.13 -18.21
N ALA A 543 -34.17 74.63 -18.91
CA ALA A 543 -34.69 73.26 -18.71
C ALA A 543 -33.65 72.20 -19.12
N ALA A 544 -32.86 72.44 -20.18
CA ALA A 544 -31.76 71.57 -20.55
C ALA A 544 -30.65 71.57 -19.49
N ALA A 545 -30.34 72.72 -18.91
CA ALA A 545 -29.37 72.83 -17.81
C ALA A 545 -29.85 72.09 -16.55
N GLU A 546 -31.12 72.22 -16.17
CA GLU A 546 -31.70 71.46 -15.05
C GLU A 546 -31.70 69.95 -15.32
N GLN A 547 -32.04 69.53 -16.54
CA GLN A 547 -32.05 68.11 -16.88
C GLN A 547 -30.63 67.53 -16.94
N ARG A 548 -29.64 68.27 -17.46
CA ARG A 548 -28.22 67.88 -17.41
C ARG A 548 -27.74 67.74 -15.97
N SER A 549 -28.07 68.69 -15.10
CA SER A 549 -27.75 68.63 -13.67
C SER A 549 -28.37 67.41 -12.97
N ARG A 550 -29.63 67.07 -13.28
CA ARG A 550 -30.27 65.84 -12.76
C ARG A 550 -29.58 64.57 -13.25
N LEU A 551 -29.25 64.50 -14.54
CA LEU A 551 -28.58 63.34 -15.13
C LEU A 551 -27.13 63.20 -14.63
N GLU A 552 -26.44 64.30 -14.37
CA GLU A 552 -25.12 64.29 -13.74
C GLU A 552 -25.19 63.81 -12.30
N ALA A 553 -26.22 64.24 -11.55
CA ALA A 553 -26.48 63.73 -10.20
C ALA A 553 -26.79 62.22 -10.20
N GLU A 554 -27.65 61.76 -11.12
CA GLU A 554 -27.99 60.34 -11.29
C GLU A 554 -26.78 59.52 -11.73
N ARG A 555 -25.97 60.02 -12.68
CA ARG A 555 -24.72 59.36 -13.09
C ARG A 555 -23.72 59.29 -11.93
N ALA A 556 -23.61 60.34 -11.11
CA ALA A 556 -22.76 60.34 -9.94
C ALA A 556 -23.25 59.33 -8.89
N GLU A 557 -24.56 59.15 -8.75
CA GLU A 557 -25.16 58.14 -7.87
C GLU A 557 -24.88 56.72 -8.36
N LEU A 558 -25.11 56.44 -9.65
CA LEU A 558 -24.79 55.13 -10.26
C LEU A 558 -23.29 54.79 -10.21
N VAL A 559 -22.41 55.79 -10.33
CA VAL A 559 -20.97 55.58 -10.16
C VAL A 559 -20.65 55.21 -8.71
N ARG A 560 -21.26 55.86 -7.72
CA ARG A 560 -21.09 55.47 -6.31
C ARG A 560 -21.61 54.06 -6.05
N GLU A 561 -22.78 53.72 -6.57
CA GLU A 561 -23.38 52.38 -6.42
C GLU A 561 -22.48 51.31 -7.05
N ARG A 562 -21.95 51.55 -8.25
CA ARG A 562 -20.96 50.66 -8.88
C ARG A 562 -19.71 50.50 -8.02
N ASP A 563 -19.17 51.60 -7.48
CA ASP A 563 -17.96 51.57 -6.67
C ASP A 563 -18.20 50.82 -5.35
N GLU A 564 -19.38 50.96 -4.75
CA GLU A 564 -19.80 50.23 -3.56
C GLU A 564 -19.99 48.74 -3.85
N LEU A 565 -20.67 48.37 -4.93
CA LEU A 565 -20.80 46.97 -5.37
C LEU A 565 -19.44 46.33 -5.71
N THR A 566 -18.53 47.10 -6.30
CA THR A 566 -17.17 46.61 -6.60
C THR A 566 -16.42 46.34 -5.30
N ARG A 567 -16.57 47.22 -4.31
CA ARG A 567 -15.96 47.06 -2.98
C ARG A 567 -16.52 45.84 -2.24
N GLU A 568 -17.83 45.66 -2.23
CA GLU A 568 -18.47 44.45 -1.66
C GLU A 568 -18.00 43.17 -2.35
N LEU A 569 -17.83 43.22 -3.67
CA LEU A 569 -17.35 42.07 -4.45
C LEU A 569 -15.88 41.74 -4.16
N ASP A 570 -15.05 42.74 -3.92
CA ASP A 570 -13.66 42.52 -3.50
C ASP A 570 -13.57 42.04 -2.05
N GLU A 571 -14.41 42.55 -1.15
CA GLU A 571 -14.50 42.08 0.24
C GLU A 571 -14.97 40.62 0.32
N THR A 572 -16.00 40.24 -0.45
CA THR A 572 -16.47 38.85 -0.51
C THR A 572 -15.45 37.91 -1.15
N ARG A 573 -14.71 38.35 -2.16
CA ARG A 573 -13.58 37.58 -2.73
C ARG A 573 -12.46 37.41 -1.71
N GLY A 574 -12.14 38.44 -0.93
CA GLY A 574 -11.16 38.39 0.15
C GLY A 574 -11.55 37.36 1.21
N ALA A 575 -12.78 37.44 1.72
CA ALA A 575 -13.31 36.49 2.69
C ALA A 575 -13.32 35.05 2.17
N LEU A 576 -13.75 34.82 0.92
CA LEU A 576 -13.76 33.49 0.32
C LEU A 576 -12.34 32.92 0.14
N ALA A 577 -11.35 33.76 -0.16
CA ALA A 577 -9.96 33.34 -0.27
C ALA A 577 -9.37 32.98 1.10
N GLU A 578 -9.73 33.72 2.15
CA GLU A 578 -9.34 33.45 3.53
C GLU A 578 -9.97 32.15 4.04
N ASP A 579 -11.28 31.98 3.91
CA ASP A 579 -12.00 30.73 4.25
C ASP A 579 -11.41 29.52 3.51
N ARG A 580 -11.09 29.68 2.22
CA ARG A 580 -10.48 28.61 1.43
C ARG A 580 -9.06 28.29 1.91
N SER A 581 -8.29 29.29 2.30
CA SER A 581 -6.94 29.10 2.85
C SER A 581 -7.00 28.38 4.20
N GLU A 582 -7.91 28.77 5.08
CA GLU A 582 -8.13 28.10 6.37
C GLU A 582 -8.59 26.65 6.19
N ALA A 583 -9.54 26.39 5.28
CA ALA A 583 -10.01 25.04 4.98
C ALA A 583 -8.88 24.15 4.42
N ILE A 584 -8.03 24.69 3.55
CA ILE A 584 -6.85 23.96 3.03
C ILE A 584 -5.86 23.68 4.15
N GLY A 585 -5.61 24.64 5.05
CA GLY A 585 -4.75 24.46 6.22
C GLY A 585 -5.27 23.37 7.16
N ALA A 586 -6.56 23.41 7.53
CA ALA A 586 -7.18 22.41 8.39
C ALA A 586 -7.12 20.99 7.78
N VAL A 587 -7.37 20.86 6.48
CA VAL A 587 -7.25 19.57 5.79
C VAL A 587 -5.79 19.10 5.73
N ALA A 588 -4.82 20.00 5.53
CA ALA A 588 -3.41 19.64 5.54
C ALA A 588 -2.95 19.15 6.91
N ASP A 589 -3.37 19.83 7.98
CA ASP A 589 -3.06 19.46 9.36
C ASP A 589 -3.68 18.10 9.74
N GLU A 590 -4.95 17.87 9.39
CA GLU A 590 -5.63 16.58 9.61
C GLU A 590 -4.94 15.44 8.85
N LEU A 591 -4.49 15.70 7.62
CA LEU A 591 -3.77 14.73 6.81
C LEU A 591 -2.39 14.41 7.43
N GLU A 592 -1.68 15.43 7.92
CA GLU A 592 -0.38 15.25 8.58
C GLU A 592 -0.51 14.47 9.89
N GLU A 593 -1.52 14.76 10.71
CA GLU A 593 -1.81 14.02 11.94
C GLU A 593 -2.16 12.56 11.64
N THR A 594 -2.97 12.32 10.61
CA THR A 594 -3.33 10.96 10.17
C THR A 594 -2.09 10.18 9.71
N TYR A 595 -1.23 10.77 8.89
CA TYR A 595 0.00 10.11 8.45
C TYR A 595 0.97 9.86 9.60
N ARG A 596 1.08 10.78 10.54
CA ARG A 596 1.95 10.63 11.72
C ARG A 596 1.46 9.49 12.63
N SER A 597 0.15 9.38 12.82
CA SER A 597 -0.46 8.26 13.54
C SER A 597 -0.19 6.91 12.85
N GLN A 598 -0.40 6.84 11.53
CA GLN A 598 -0.12 5.62 10.75
C GLN A 598 1.37 5.23 10.74
N LEU A 599 2.27 6.21 10.69
CA LEU A 599 3.71 5.99 10.80
C LEU A 599 4.08 5.41 12.17
N SER A 600 3.58 6.01 13.25
CA SER A 600 3.79 5.52 14.62
C SER A 600 3.27 4.09 14.80
N GLU A 601 2.09 3.78 14.25
CA GLU A 601 1.51 2.43 14.34
C GLU A 601 2.38 1.41 13.57
N ARG A 602 2.86 1.78 12.38
CA ARG A 602 3.76 0.92 11.61
C ARG A 602 5.11 0.72 12.26
N GLU A 603 5.68 1.75 12.88
CA GLU A 603 6.93 1.64 13.64
C GLU A 603 6.77 0.69 14.83
N ALA A 604 5.63 0.76 15.54
CA ALA A 604 5.32 -0.19 16.61
C ALA A 604 5.21 -1.63 16.09
N GLN A 605 4.53 -1.84 14.96
CA GLN A 605 4.41 -3.17 14.33
C GLN A 605 5.77 -3.72 13.87
N ILE A 606 6.63 -2.88 13.30
CA ILE A 606 7.99 -3.28 12.90
C ILE A 606 8.79 -3.69 14.14
N SER A 607 8.74 -2.91 15.22
CA SER A 607 9.45 -3.23 16.46
C SER A 607 8.95 -4.54 17.09
N GLU A 608 7.65 -4.84 17.02
CA GLU A 608 7.08 -6.11 17.48
C GLU A 608 7.53 -7.29 16.59
N GLN A 609 7.61 -7.10 15.28
CA GLN A 609 8.11 -8.13 14.38
C GLN A 609 9.60 -8.41 14.60
N GLU A 610 10.41 -7.37 14.83
CA GLU A 610 11.83 -7.51 15.14
C GLU A 610 12.06 -8.28 16.46
N SER A 611 11.27 -7.99 17.50
CA SER A 611 11.37 -8.74 18.76
C SER A 611 11.00 -10.21 18.59
N ARG A 612 9.96 -10.51 17.80
CA ARG A 612 9.57 -11.89 17.48
C ARG A 612 10.61 -12.63 16.65
N ILE A 613 11.28 -11.95 15.72
CA ILE A 613 12.40 -12.53 14.96
C ILE A 613 13.58 -12.83 15.89
N ALA A 614 13.90 -11.94 16.82
CA ALA A 614 14.95 -12.16 17.79
C ALA A 614 14.66 -13.36 18.70
N GLU A 615 13.42 -13.50 19.19
CA GLU A 615 12.97 -14.64 19.99
C GLU A 615 13.07 -15.96 19.20
N LEU A 616 12.60 -15.98 17.96
CA LEU A 616 12.68 -17.16 17.10
C LEU A 616 14.13 -17.55 16.78
N SER A 617 15.02 -16.56 16.60
CA SER A 617 16.44 -16.80 16.37
C SER A 617 17.09 -17.42 17.60
N SER A 618 16.83 -16.87 18.80
CA SER A 618 17.32 -17.46 20.05
C SER A 618 16.84 -18.89 20.27
N ARG A 619 15.58 -19.18 19.92
CA ARG A 619 15.02 -20.54 20.02
C ARG A 619 15.65 -21.50 18.99
N SER A 620 15.98 -20.99 17.80
CA SER A 620 16.71 -21.76 16.80
C SER A 620 18.10 -22.15 17.32
N ASP A 621 18.83 -21.19 17.90
CA ASP A 621 20.17 -21.43 18.46
C ASP A 621 20.13 -22.44 19.62
N GLU A 622 19.11 -22.37 20.49
CA GLU A 622 18.89 -23.34 21.57
C GLU A 622 18.65 -24.76 21.02
N LEU A 623 17.81 -24.89 19.99
CA LEU A 623 17.54 -26.17 19.34
C LEU A 623 18.79 -26.74 18.67
N GLU A 624 19.59 -25.91 18.00
CA GLU A 624 20.87 -26.34 17.41
C GLU A 624 21.84 -26.85 18.48
N GLN A 625 21.99 -26.14 19.60
CA GLN A 625 22.82 -26.60 20.72
C GLN A 625 22.33 -27.95 21.27
N ARG A 626 21.01 -28.13 21.36
CA ARG A 626 20.42 -29.38 21.84
C ARG A 626 20.62 -30.54 20.86
N ILE A 627 20.57 -30.28 19.56
CA ILE A 627 20.91 -31.28 18.53
C ILE A 627 22.38 -31.71 18.68
N VAL A 628 23.30 -30.75 18.83
CA VAL A 628 24.73 -31.07 19.04
C VAL A 628 24.95 -31.89 20.31
N ALA A 629 24.25 -31.56 21.40
CA ALA A 629 24.33 -32.33 22.64
C ALA A 629 23.79 -33.76 22.48
N LEU A 630 22.67 -33.93 21.76
CA LEU A 630 22.10 -35.25 21.46
C LEU A 630 23.02 -36.07 20.56
N ASP A 631 23.64 -35.48 19.54
CA ASP A 631 24.60 -36.16 18.67
C ASP A 631 25.83 -36.65 19.45
N ALA A 632 26.32 -35.84 20.40
CA ALA A 632 27.41 -36.24 21.29
C ALA A 632 27.01 -37.43 22.19
N GLU A 633 25.77 -37.45 22.68
CA GLU A 633 25.27 -38.55 23.50
C GLU A 633 25.06 -39.83 22.69
N VAL A 634 24.51 -39.72 21.48
CA VAL A 634 24.40 -40.85 20.54
C VAL A 634 25.78 -41.43 20.24
N ALA A 635 26.79 -40.58 20.01
CA ALA A 635 28.15 -41.04 19.78
C ALA A 635 28.75 -41.79 20.98
N ARG A 636 28.48 -41.33 22.22
CA ARG A 636 28.88 -42.01 23.45
C ARG A 636 28.19 -43.36 23.61
N LEU A 637 26.89 -43.42 23.37
CA LEU A 637 26.12 -44.67 23.45
C LEU A 637 26.60 -45.68 22.40
N ALA A 638 26.87 -45.24 21.18
CA ALA A 638 27.42 -46.09 20.12
C ALA A 638 28.86 -46.57 20.43
N GLU A 639 29.65 -45.81 21.19
CA GLU A 639 30.94 -46.27 21.70
C GLU A 639 30.77 -47.31 22.81
N PHE A 640 29.86 -47.06 23.76
CA PHE A 640 29.55 -48.01 24.82
C PHE A 640 29.06 -49.34 24.24
N GLU A 641 28.14 -49.32 23.28
CA GLU A 641 27.64 -50.51 22.57
C GLU A 641 28.78 -51.29 21.90
N ARG A 642 29.70 -50.61 21.21
CA ARG A 642 30.88 -51.27 20.62
C ARG A 642 31.77 -51.92 21.67
N ILE A 643 31.94 -51.29 22.84
CA ILE A 643 32.75 -51.84 23.92
C ILE A 643 32.05 -53.06 24.55
N THR A 644 30.73 -53.02 24.75
CA THR A 644 29.97 -54.14 25.29
C THR A 644 29.94 -55.33 24.34
N GLU A 645 29.71 -55.11 23.04
CA GLU A 645 29.81 -56.18 22.02
C GLU A 645 31.19 -56.84 22.01
N ALA A 646 32.26 -56.04 22.03
CA ALA A 646 33.62 -56.56 22.08
C ALA A 646 33.91 -57.35 23.36
N ALA A 647 33.35 -56.95 24.49
CA ALA A 647 33.48 -57.68 25.75
C ALA A 647 32.73 -59.02 25.73
N VAL A 648 31.51 -59.04 25.16
CA VAL A 648 30.72 -60.27 24.97
C VAL A 648 31.43 -61.25 24.04
N GLU A 649 32.02 -60.75 22.94
CA GLU A 649 32.82 -61.57 22.03
C GLU A 649 34.05 -62.14 22.74
N SER A 650 34.76 -61.31 23.51
CA SER A 650 35.92 -61.77 24.29
C SER A 650 35.55 -62.82 25.33
N TYR A 651 34.38 -62.69 25.96
CA TYR A 651 33.86 -63.68 26.92
C TYR A 651 33.53 -65.00 26.23
N THR A 652 32.81 -64.94 25.10
CA THR A 652 32.44 -66.14 24.34
C THR A 652 33.67 -66.89 23.84
N ARG A 653 34.71 -66.15 23.40
CA ARG A 653 36.01 -66.73 23.02
C ARG A 653 36.65 -67.43 24.21
N TYR A 654 36.71 -66.79 25.38
CA TYR A 654 37.25 -67.38 26.60
C TYR A 654 36.54 -68.68 26.97
N VAL A 655 35.21 -68.69 27.07
CA VAL A 655 34.43 -69.89 27.41
C VAL A 655 34.71 -71.02 26.42
N THR A 656 34.79 -70.70 25.12
CA THR A 656 35.08 -71.70 24.08
C THR A 656 36.48 -72.31 24.20
N GLU A 657 37.50 -71.49 24.50
CA GLU A 657 38.87 -71.97 24.68
C GLU A 657 39.06 -72.70 26.01
N GLU A 658 38.36 -72.27 27.07
CA GLU A 658 38.33 -72.96 28.36
C GLU A 658 37.67 -74.35 28.23
N ASP A 659 36.50 -74.43 27.59
CA ASP A 659 35.83 -75.70 27.30
C ASP A 659 36.74 -76.63 26.48
N ARG A 660 37.50 -76.07 25.52
CA ARG A 660 38.48 -76.83 24.73
C ARG A 660 39.63 -77.34 25.58
N ALA A 661 40.17 -76.53 26.49
CA ALA A 661 41.23 -76.95 27.41
C ALA A 661 40.75 -78.11 28.30
N PHE A 662 39.53 -78.04 28.82
CA PHE A 662 38.94 -79.10 29.64
C PHE A 662 38.52 -80.35 28.86
N ALA A 663 38.32 -80.25 27.54
CA ALA A 663 38.02 -81.41 26.69
C ALA A 663 39.21 -82.37 26.55
N SER A 664 40.46 -81.90 26.71
CA SER A 664 41.67 -82.74 26.71
C SER A 664 41.90 -83.52 28.00
N GLY A 665 41.27 -83.11 29.11
CA GLY A 665 41.47 -83.70 30.44
C GLY A 665 41.25 -82.67 31.54
N ARG A 666 41.31 -83.12 32.80
CA ARG A 666 41.35 -82.24 33.99
C ARG A 666 42.68 -82.36 34.73
N ASP A 667 43.73 -82.57 33.97
CA ASP A 667 45.09 -82.57 34.47
C ASP A 667 45.60 -81.14 34.69
N ALA A 668 46.76 -81.03 35.33
CA ALA A 668 47.36 -79.74 35.65
C ALA A 668 47.63 -78.87 34.41
N GLU A 669 47.88 -79.50 33.26
CA GLU A 669 48.10 -78.80 31.98
C GLU A 669 46.81 -78.13 31.48
N ALA A 670 45.67 -78.83 31.51
CA ALA A 670 44.37 -78.26 31.16
C ALA A 670 43.93 -77.12 32.09
N LEU A 671 44.21 -77.23 33.40
CA LEU A 671 43.93 -76.16 34.37
C LEU A 671 44.80 -74.93 34.15
N PHE A 672 46.07 -75.12 33.80
CA PHE A 672 46.98 -74.03 33.48
C PHE A 672 46.55 -73.29 32.21
N GLU A 673 46.16 -74.04 31.16
CA GLU A 673 45.66 -73.45 29.91
C GLU A 673 44.34 -72.69 30.15
N ALA A 674 43.39 -73.26 30.88
CA ALA A 674 42.14 -72.58 31.25
C ALA A 674 42.39 -71.27 32.02
N ARG A 675 43.33 -71.27 32.97
CA ARG A 675 43.75 -70.06 33.70
C ARG A 675 44.36 -69.01 32.77
N PHE A 676 45.22 -69.42 31.83
CA PHE A 676 45.79 -68.52 30.85
C PHE A 676 44.72 -67.85 29.97
N GLN A 677 43.68 -68.60 29.58
CA GLN A 677 42.55 -68.05 28.82
C GLN A 677 41.73 -67.06 29.66
N LEU A 678 41.51 -67.35 30.95
CA LEU A 678 40.86 -66.42 31.88
C LEU A 678 41.67 -65.12 32.03
N ASP A 679 42.98 -65.21 32.25
CA ASP A 679 43.85 -64.04 32.34
C ASP A 679 43.83 -63.22 31.04
N THR A 680 43.84 -63.89 29.88
CA THR A 680 43.76 -63.23 28.57
C THR A 680 42.45 -62.47 28.41
N PHE A 681 41.32 -63.04 28.85
CA PHE A 681 40.03 -62.37 28.85
C PHE A 681 39.98 -61.16 29.79
N LEU A 682 40.45 -61.32 31.03
CA LEU A 682 40.47 -60.26 32.04
C LEU A 682 41.40 -59.09 31.67
N VAL A 683 42.40 -59.35 30.84
CA VAL A 683 43.34 -58.35 30.32
C VAL A 683 42.86 -57.70 29.02
N SER A 684 41.81 -58.24 28.38
CA SER A 684 41.29 -57.68 27.12
C SER A 684 40.86 -56.23 27.28
N ASP A 685 41.13 -55.42 26.25
CA ASP A 685 40.84 -53.97 26.28
C ASP A 685 39.36 -53.67 26.51
N ALA A 686 38.46 -54.52 25.99
CA ALA A 686 37.02 -54.35 26.17
C ALA A 686 36.59 -54.58 27.63
N VAL A 687 37.09 -55.66 28.26
CA VAL A 687 36.77 -55.99 29.65
C VAL A 687 37.39 -54.98 30.61
N ARG A 688 38.62 -54.52 30.37
CA ARG A 688 39.25 -53.46 31.17
C ARG A 688 38.54 -52.12 31.08
N ARG A 689 37.94 -51.78 29.93
CA ARG A 689 37.17 -50.54 29.79
C ARG A 689 35.84 -50.59 30.53
N LEU A 690 35.17 -51.75 30.57
CA LEU A 690 33.92 -51.92 31.31
C LEU A 690 34.14 -52.16 32.81
N PHE A 691 35.19 -52.89 33.15
CA PHE A 691 35.50 -53.35 34.50
C PHE A 691 37.00 -53.19 34.81
N PRO A 692 37.47 -51.95 35.00
CA PRO A 692 38.90 -51.64 35.07
C PRO A 692 39.65 -52.35 36.18
N GLU A 693 38.98 -52.71 37.28
CA GLU A 693 39.58 -53.35 38.43
C GLU A 693 39.36 -54.87 38.52
N LEU A 694 38.53 -55.44 37.64
CA LEU A 694 38.09 -56.83 37.80
C LEU A 694 39.27 -57.81 37.70
N GLY A 695 40.12 -57.63 36.69
CA GLY A 695 41.29 -58.49 36.51
C GLY A 695 42.28 -58.37 37.66
N ASP A 696 42.49 -57.17 38.20
CA ASP A 696 43.41 -56.96 39.33
C ASP A 696 42.85 -57.59 40.62
N ARG A 697 41.54 -57.46 40.87
CA ARG A 697 40.88 -58.08 42.02
C ARG A 697 40.94 -59.61 41.95
N ILE A 698 40.70 -60.21 40.77
CA ILE A 698 40.79 -61.67 40.60
C ILE A 698 42.21 -62.16 40.86
N ARG A 699 43.24 -61.46 40.35
CA ARG A 699 44.63 -61.83 40.64
C ARG A 699 44.98 -61.78 42.13
N VAL A 700 44.44 -60.80 42.87
CA VAL A 700 44.61 -60.73 44.33
C VAL A 700 43.96 -61.94 45.01
N TYR A 701 42.76 -62.35 44.58
CA TYR A 701 42.12 -63.54 45.12
C TYR A 701 42.86 -64.83 44.78
N ASP A 702 43.35 -64.96 43.54
CA ASP A 702 44.15 -66.11 43.11
C ASP A 702 45.43 -66.23 43.94
N GLN A 703 46.13 -65.11 44.14
CA GLN A 703 47.34 -65.08 44.97
C GLN A 703 47.03 -65.45 46.42
N ALA A 704 45.95 -64.91 46.99
CA ALA A 704 45.52 -65.26 48.35
C ALA A 704 45.14 -66.74 48.48
N PHE A 705 44.53 -67.33 47.45
CA PHE A 705 44.20 -68.75 47.42
C PHE A 705 45.44 -69.64 47.30
N GLU A 706 46.40 -69.27 46.45
CA GLU A 706 47.70 -69.94 46.35
C GLU A 706 48.48 -69.87 47.67
N ASP A 707 48.53 -68.70 48.30
CA ASP A 707 49.22 -68.49 49.58
C ASP A 707 48.56 -69.33 50.68
N ALA A 708 47.23 -69.36 50.75
CA ALA A 708 46.50 -70.20 51.70
C ALA A 708 46.72 -71.70 51.45
N GLY A 709 46.75 -72.15 50.19
CA GLY A 709 47.04 -73.54 49.84
C GLY A 709 48.46 -73.96 50.22
N ARG A 710 49.45 -73.08 50.00
CA ARG A 710 50.85 -73.29 50.41
C ARG A 710 51.00 -73.31 51.93
N GLU A 711 50.28 -72.45 52.65
CA GLU A 711 50.29 -72.43 54.11
C GLU A 711 49.74 -73.73 54.70
N VAL A 712 48.63 -74.25 54.17
CA VAL A 712 48.07 -75.54 54.58
C VAL A 712 49.05 -76.67 54.28
N ALA A 713 49.62 -76.73 53.08
CA ALA A 713 50.63 -77.73 52.75
C ALA A 713 51.86 -77.62 53.66
N PHE A 714 52.32 -76.42 54.00
CA PHE A 714 53.44 -76.23 54.91
C PHE A 714 53.13 -76.67 56.34
N LEU A 715 51.90 -76.44 56.82
CA LEU A 715 51.44 -76.95 58.11
C LEU A 715 51.39 -78.48 58.13
N ASP A 716 50.93 -79.11 57.04
CA ASP A 716 50.95 -80.57 56.89
C ASP A 716 52.40 -81.11 56.90
N VAL A 717 53.35 -80.45 56.22
CA VAL A 717 54.78 -80.80 56.31
C VAL A 717 55.29 -80.69 57.76
N LEU A 718 54.97 -79.60 58.45
CA LEU A 718 55.42 -79.40 59.83
C LEU A 718 54.83 -80.43 60.79
N GLU A 719 53.56 -80.81 60.60
CA GLU A 719 52.92 -81.88 61.36
C GLU A 719 53.63 -83.22 61.11
N ILE A 720 53.90 -83.57 59.85
CA ILE A 720 54.63 -84.78 59.49
C ILE A 720 56.05 -84.76 60.08
N ILE A 721 56.78 -83.63 60.02
CA ILE A 721 58.11 -83.50 60.64
C ILE A 721 58.01 -83.64 62.16
N SER A 722 57.00 -83.04 62.79
CA SER A 722 56.78 -83.13 64.23
C SER A 722 56.52 -84.57 64.67
N ILE A 723 55.62 -85.27 63.98
CA ILE A 723 55.32 -86.69 64.24
C ILE A 723 56.57 -87.55 63.97
N ALA A 724 57.31 -87.28 62.89
CA ALA A 724 58.57 -87.95 62.60
C ALA A 724 59.61 -87.74 63.72
N ALA A 725 59.63 -86.56 64.36
CA ALA A 725 60.57 -86.26 65.43
C ALA A 725 60.31 -87.04 66.72
N GLU A 726 59.06 -87.48 66.97
CA GLU A 726 58.66 -88.25 68.14
C GLU A 726 59.19 -89.70 68.14
N PHE A 727 59.56 -90.24 66.97
CA PHE A 727 60.14 -91.58 66.91
C PHE A 727 61.60 -91.58 67.41
N PRO A 728 61.96 -92.48 68.34
CA PRO A 728 63.26 -92.42 69.03
C PRO A 728 64.44 -92.85 68.16
N THR A 729 64.25 -93.71 67.16
CA THR A 729 65.32 -94.28 66.34
C THR A 729 65.27 -93.76 64.90
N PRO A 730 66.42 -93.51 64.24
CA PRO A 730 66.45 -93.03 62.84
C PRO A 730 65.67 -93.94 61.88
N GLU A 731 65.72 -95.26 62.09
CA GLU A 731 65.03 -96.23 61.24
C GLU A 731 63.50 -96.09 61.29
N GLN A 732 62.94 -95.77 62.46
CA GLN A 732 61.50 -95.55 62.62
C GLN A 732 61.05 -94.23 61.96
N ARG A 733 61.87 -93.17 62.04
CA ARG A 733 61.59 -91.90 61.36
C ARG A 733 61.57 -92.07 59.84
N VAL A 734 62.56 -92.77 59.30
CA VAL A 734 62.66 -93.07 57.87
C VAL A 734 61.46 -93.89 57.40
N SER A 735 61.06 -94.93 58.14
CA SER A 735 59.90 -95.74 57.79
C SER A 735 58.59 -94.93 57.77
N PHE A 736 58.43 -93.99 58.71
CA PHE A 736 57.26 -93.11 58.76
C PHE A 736 57.25 -92.09 57.61
N LEU A 737 58.37 -91.42 57.35
CA LEU A 737 58.46 -90.48 56.23
C LEU A 737 58.23 -91.19 54.89
N GLN A 738 58.72 -92.41 54.70
CA GLN A 738 58.45 -93.21 53.50
C GLN A 738 56.97 -93.61 53.36
N SER A 739 56.26 -93.90 54.45
CA SER A 739 54.82 -94.17 54.38
C SER A 739 54.01 -92.93 54.01
N GLU A 740 54.36 -91.78 54.59
CA GLU A 740 53.71 -90.51 54.24
C GLU A 740 54.04 -90.07 52.81
N THR A 741 55.28 -90.29 52.35
CA THR A 741 55.70 -90.05 50.95
C THR A 741 54.84 -90.83 49.95
N GLY A 742 54.46 -92.07 50.31
CA GLY A 742 53.59 -92.92 49.49
C GLY A 742 52.10 -92.55 49.56
N ALA A 743 51.67 -91.86 50.63
CA ALA A 743 50.30 -91.40 50.81
C ALA A 743 50.04 -90.06 50.11
N VAL A 744 51.08 -89.24 49.93
CA VAL A 744 50.95 -87.92 49.33
C VAL A 744 50.96 -88.00 47.79
N ASN A 745 49.92 -87.43 47.19
CA ASN A 745 49.77 -87.36 45.73
C ASN A 745 50.48 -86.15 45.11
N ASP A 746 50.82 -85.13 45.90
CA ASP A 746 51.55 -83.94 45.45
C ASP A 746 53.04 -84.27 45.21
N ALA A 747 53.53 -84.00 44.01
CA ALA A 747 54.89 -84.36 43.60
C ALA A 747 55.97 -83.54 44.31
N VAL A 748 55.71 -82.27 44.59
CA VAL A 748 56.67 -81.38 45.26
C VAL A 748 56.76 -81.74 46.74
N PHE A 749 55.61 -82.01 47.35
CA PHE A 749 55.56 -82.48 48.73
C PHE A 749 56.25 -83.85 48.87
N ARG A 750 56.05 -84.74 47.90
CA ARG A 750 56.74 -86.03 47.86
C ARG A 750 58.26 -85.86 47.78
N GLU A 751 58.76 -85.02 46.88
CA GLU A 751 60.19 -84.73 46.75
C GLU A 751 60.77 -84.17 48.05
N LEU A 752 60.07 -83.27 48.73
CA LEU A 752 60.50 -82.71 50.01
C LEU A 752 60.52 -83.76 51.12
N LEU A 753 59.53 -84.66 51.19
CA LEU A 753 59.54 -85.79 52.12
C LEU A 753 60.67 -86.78 51.81
N GLU A 754 60.98 -87.01 50.53
CA GLU A 754 62.13 -87.83 50.11
C GLU A 754 63.46 -87.21 50.54
N GLU A 755 63.65 -85.90 50.34
CA GLU A 755 64.83 -85.17 50.80
C GLU A 755 64.98 -85.21 52.34
N LEU A 756 63.88 -85.00 53.07
CA LEU A 756 63.87 -85.14 54.54
C LEU A 756 64.22 -86.56 54.97
N THR A 757 63.72 -87.56 54.24
CA THR A 757 64.07 -88.96 54.48
C THR A 757 65.57 -89.20 54.32
N VAL A 758 66.19 -88.65 53.27
CA VAL A 758 67.64 -88.73 53.05
C VAL A 758 68.41 -87.99 54.15
N LEU A 759 67.92 -86.83 54.59
CA LEU A 759 68.57 -86.03 55.63
C LEU A 759 68.57 -86.75 56.99
N VAL A 760 67.49 -87.46 57.33
CA VAL A 760 67.37 -88.23 58.58
C VAL A 760 68.23 -89.52 58.56
N GLN A 761 68.61 -90.00 57.36
CA GLN A 761 69.52 -91.14 57.20
C GLN A 761 71.00 -90.78 57.38
N GLN A 762 71.35 -89.50 57.23
CA GLN A 762 72.71 -88.97 57.46
C GLN A 762 72.91 -88.65 58.95
#